data_AF-A0A0L8VLW4-F1
#
_entry.id   AF-A0A0L8VLW4-F1
#
_cell.length_a   1.000
_cell.length_b   1.000
_cell.length_c   1.000
_cell.angle_alpha   90.00
_cell.angle_beta   90.00
_cell.angle_gamma   90.00
#
_symmetry.space_group_name_H-M   'P 1'
#
loop_
_entity.id
_entity.type
_entity.pdbx_description
1 polymer ?
#
loop_
_entity_poly.entity_id
_entity_poly.type
_entity_poly.pdbx_seq_one_letter_code
_entity_poly.pdbx_strand_id
1 'polypeptide(L)'
;MEIDGNTLVFIIVILFLFFSSPGGDGVSSQYEFNQLQRLKQQFRTEHNTFVNMTYTDSFRNITGLKLSYQDMLNNPLQNATYPLPGKDYDRWFPNQNYMVLPNDVIEAINTEVWNTSNDDASNLFPPNITSTLLGKIDLVSNNKYEKIRMPVPRFYEPATDFSEDIPPEGETYWSEWPSYGELHNVSFQHGEIAIQISHMSNLQDNNNYLRRNFINKKNDRWKLLNLQIDFSDKAEKEKHSIYSKAVYDIQRGRILSISQSSKFHSLFALPHYMSFQNDYNEKIFNDVKELVDEFWNFTDYTDVMTMKDVQDAYNNANFKCEYLIFLQLEPWNQYTRDQIKLIDDELNWPLGRPANLSSLPPINVVSGLLYSPDCGVRLGLHNVKGTRYELKIMSIRKHLLFGIALFAAQIYLLLTQMHHTNTPSMVNKISFYCFSMINLVDGSLATLYFVAASVVPELYLPLVISAFSCFILASIFEIRYLISIYASQVNEQNVGIINLLRGNTGTYDENRPRPAFIPDEGSIGGSLYGRFFFMLIIFTFLILSSTSWPRQLRMVFEYILIFILNSYWIPQIFRNAVKGIPSRRERARSSIGGNRSQNKMPLLWSFVIGTTIIRSLPVVYVFTYSSNVFRHHKDVHFVVFLSLWLLFQISILYSQDVLGSRWFLPKHTIPDGYSYFKPLSNEYISEHGGGTAEHTVDCAICMSDVPIYIEEIPETHKVDQHSYMVTPSVKACLFDMDGLLINTEDIYTETLNETLAEFGKGPLTWDVKIKLQGLPGPEAGKRVIEHYKLPITLDEYDERNVALQSLKWGTCEFLPGALNLLKYLKLKNIPIALCTSSNKTKFRGKTSHLEEGFDLFDTIVTGDDPRIAKGRGKPFPDIWQLGLKELNEKFHTDIKPDECIVFEDGIPGVKSAKAFGAHVIWVPHPEAHAVLGDTEALLAGKGELLSSLEKLEMSKYGL
;
A
#
# COMPACT_ATOMS: atom_id res chain seq x y z
N MET A 1 -17.11 1.93 25.21
CA MET A 1 -16.41 3.20 24.96
C MET A 1 -17.45 4.31 25.14
N GLU A 2 -17.71 4.73 26.37
CA GLU A 2 -18.49 5.93 26.61
C GLU A 2 -17.52 7.10 26.43
N ILE A 3 -17.71 7.88 25.38
CA ILE A 3 -17.02 9.17 25.26
C ILE A 3 -17.68 10.05 26.31
N ASP A 4 -16.92 10.43 27.34
CA ASP A 4 -17.38 11.33 28.39
C ASP A 4 -18.00 12.58 27.74
N GLY A 5 -19.23 12.91 28.13
CA GLY A 5 -20.01 13.99 27.52
C GLY A 5 -19.26 15.33 27.56
N ASN A 6 -18.41 15.52 28.57
CA ASN A 6 -17.56 16.71 28.67
C ASN A 6 -16.46 16.75 27.60
N THR A 7 -15.93 15.60 27.19
CA THR A 7 -14.93 15.51 26.12
C THR A 7 -15.58 15.74 24.76
N LEU A 8 -16.80 15.22 24.57
CA LEU A 8 -17.58 15.48 23.35
C LEU A 8 -17.95 16.97 23.25
N VAL A 9 -18.40 17.58 24.35
CA VAL A 9 -18.71 19.02 24.42
C VAL A 9 -17.45 19.85 24.20
N PHE A 10 -16.31 19.48 24.78
CA PHE A 10 -15.04 20.17 24.55
C PHE A 10 -14.61 20.10 23.08
N ILE A 11 -14.72 18.94 22.43
CA ILE A 11 -14.43 18.77 21.00
C ILE A 11 -15.43 19.57 20.15
N ILE A 12 -16.72 19.54 20.47
CA ILE A 12 -17.75 20.33 19.77
C ILE A 12 -17.47 21.83 19.93
N VAL A 13 -17.09 22.30 21.11
CA VAL A 13 -16.77 23.71 21.38
C VAL A 13 -15.50 24.14 20.66
N ILE A 14 -14.47 23.28 20.61
CA ILE A 14 -13.26 23.52 19.81
C ILE A 14 -13.60 23.57 18.32
N LEU A 15 -14.37 22.61 17.81
CA LEU A 15 -14.83 22.62 16.42
C LEU A 15 -15.66 23.88 16.15
N PHE A 16 -16.54 24.27 17.07
CA PHE A 16 -17.30 25.51 16.93
C PHE A 16 -16.37 26.72 16.90
N LEU A 17 -15.37 26.83 17.78
CA LEU A 17 -14.42 27.94 17.81
C LEU A 17 -13.52 28.00 16.56
N PHE A 18 -13.14 26.87 15.98
CA PHE A 18 -12.34 26.82 14.76
C PHE A 18 -13.17 27.03 13.48
N PHE A 19 -14.46 26.68 13.48
CA PHE A 19 -15.35 26.80 12.32
C PHE A 19 -16.33 27.98 12.38
N SER A 20 -16.48 28.63 13.53
CA SER A 20 -17.22 29.88 13.65
C SER A 20 -16.33 31.04 13.23
N SER A 21 -16.22 31.26 11.92
CA SER A 21 -15.88 32.60 11.45
C SER A 21 -17.01 33.54 11.90
N PRO A 22 -16.73 34.65 12.60
CA PRO A 22 -17.78 35.62 12.91
C PRO A 22 -18.39 36.11 11.60
N GLY A 23 -19.67 35.80 11.39
CA GLY A 23 -20.44 36.16 10.20
C GLY A 23 -20.96 37.60 10.27
N GLY A 24 -20.06 38.57 10.43
CA GLY A 24 -20.35 40.00 10.39
C GLY A 24 -19.37 40.75 9.51
N ASP A 25 -19.60 42.06 9.30
CA ASP A 25 -18.83 42.93 8.39
C ASP A 25 -17.32 43.10 8.71
N GLY A 26 -16.82 42.35 9.71
CA GLY A 26 -15.42 42.35 10.14
C GLY A 26 -15.00 43.56 10.96
N VAL A 27 -15.94 44.42 11.33
CA VAL A 27 -15.69 45.65 12.10
C VAL A 27 -15.59 45.31 13.59
N SER A 28 -14.47 45.68 14.19
CA SER A 28 -14.12 45.44 15.60
C SER A 28 -14.11 46.70 16.46
N SER A 29 -13.98 47.89 15.85
CA SER A 29 -13.90 49.18 16.54
C SER A 29 -14.73 50.28 15.86
N GLN A 30 -15.00 51.37 16.59
CA GLN A 30 -15.69 52.54 16.04
C GLN A 30 -14.85 53.22 14.94
N TYR A 31 -13.52 53.18 15.05
CA TYR A 31 -12.59 53.61 14.01
C TYR A 31 -12.83 52.86 12.69
N GLU A 32 -12.82 51.53 12.74
CA GLU A 32 -13.03 50.67 11.57
C GLU A 32 -14.42 50.88 10.96
N PHE A 33 -15.44 51.11 11.81
CA PHE A 33 -16.77 51.47 11.34
C PHE A 33 -16.74 52.79 10.54
N ASN A 34 -16.15 53.85 11.12
CA ASN A 34 -16.06 55.17 10.48
C ASN A 34 -15.21 55.12 9.20
N GLN A 35 -14.13 54.33 9.21
CA GLN A 35 -13.28 54.06 8.05
C GLN A 35 -14.07 53.40 6.91
N LEU A 36 -14.81 52.31 7.22
CA LEU A 36 -15.63 51.61 6.23
C LEU A 36 -16.74 52.51 5.68
N GLN A 37 -17.44 53.28 6.53
CA GLN A 37 -18.49 54.19 6.08
C GLN A 37 -17.95 55.31 5.17
N ARG A 38 -16.79 55.88 5.51
CA ARG A 38 -16.12 56.90 4.69
C ARG A 38 -15.78 56.36 3.31
N LEU A 39 -15.27 55.13 3.24
CA LEU A 39 -14.98 54.47 1.98
C LEU A 39 -16.24 54.23 1.14
N LYS A 40 -17.30 53.70 1.76
CA LYS A 40 -18.61 53.50 1.09
C LYS A 40 -19.16 54.81 0.54
N GLN A 41 -19.03 55.91 1.28
CA GLN A 41 -19.46 57.23 0.83
C GLN A 41 -18.63 57.74 -0.36
N GLN A 42 -17.30 57.60 -0.31
CA GLN A 42 -16.42 58.00 -1.40
C GLN A 42 -16.78 57.27 -2.71
N PHE A 43 -16.90 55.95 -2.66
CA PHE A 43 -17.27 55.12 -3.80
C PHE A 43 -18.63 55.49 -4.41
N ARG A 44 -19.63 55.81 -3.58
CA ARG A 44 -20.94 56.29 -4.06
C ARG A 44 -20.82 57.62 -4.79
N THR A 45 -20.03 58.56 -4.26
CA THR A 45 -19.82 59.87 -4.91
C THR A 45 -19.11 59.72 -6.26
N GLU A 46 -18.11 58.85 -6.34
CA GLU A 46 -17.38 58.61 -7.58
C GLU A 46 -18.22 57.87 -8.63
N HIS A 47 -19.01 56.87 -8.22
CA HIS A 47 -19.96 56.20 -9.11
C HIS A 47 -21.01 57.17 -9.67
N ASN A 48 -21.60 58.01 -8.83
CA ASN A 48 -22.52 59.06 -9.30
C ASN A 48 -21.87 60.02 -10.29
N THR A 49 -20.59 60.34 -10.09
CA THR A 49 -19.82 61.18 -11.02
C THR A 49 -19.53 60.44 -12.33
N PHE A 50 -19.15 59.16 -12.24
CA PHE A 50 -18.88 58.28 -13.38
C PHE A 50 -20.11 58.09 -14.28
N VAL A 51 -21.30 57.90 -13.71
CA VAL A 51 -22.55 57.74 -14.47
C VAL A 51 -22.87 58.98 -15.32
N ASN A 52 -22.49 60.18 -14.86
CA ASN A 52 -22.69 61.43 -15.61
C ASN A 52 -21.54 61.76 -16.57
N MET A 53 -20.47 60.97 -16.56
CA MET A 53 -19.25 61.25 -17.32
C MET A 53 -19.40 60.97 -18.82
N THR A 54 -18.84 61.85 -19.65
CA THR A 54 -18.75 61.70 -21.11
C THR A 54 -17.36 61.24 -21.54
N TYR A 55 -17.21 60.82 -22.80
CA TYR A 55 -15.92 60.37 -23.34
C TYR A 55 -14.80 61.42 -23.25
N THR A 56 -15.15 62.71 -23.33
CA THR A 56 -14.20 63.83 -23.28
C THR A 56 -13.73 64.17 -21.87
N ASP A 57 -14.46 63.70 -20.85
CA ASP A 57 -14.10 63.96 -19.46
C ASP A 57 -12.89 63.12 -19.04
N SER A 58 -12.10 63.63 -18.10
CA SER A 58 -10.91 62.95 -17.58
C SER A 58 -11.24 62.02 -16.41
N PHE A 59 -10.87 60.73 -16.50
CA PHE A 59 -11.12 59.72 -15.44
C PHE A 59 -10.37 60.01 -14.14
N ARG A 60 -9.37 60.89 -14.19
CA ARG A 60 -8.57 61.32 -13.04
C ARG A 60 -9.41 61.92 -11.92
N ASN A 61 -10.51 62.56 -12.28
CA ASN A 61 -11.40 63.20 -11.34
C ASN A 61 -12.06 62.21 -10.36
N ILE A 62 -12.35 61.00 -10.83
CA ILE A 62 -13.18 60.01 -10.12
C ILE A 62 -12.39 58.83 -9.57
N THR A 63 -11.17 58.62 -10.05
CA THR A 63 -10.38 57.45 -9.66
C THR A 63 -9.46 57.70 -8.47
N GLY A 64 -9.29 58.95 -8.05
CA GLY A 64 -8.28 59.34 -7.06
C GLY A 64 -6.87 59.52 -7.65
N LEU A 65 -6.66 59.20 -8.93
CA LEU A 65 -5.39 59.38 -9.62
C LEU A 65 -5.22 60.85 -10.07
N LYS A 66 -4.16 61.50 -9.58
CA LYS A 66 -3.97 62.95 -9.78
C LYS A 66 -2.93 63.35 -10.84
N LEU A 67 -1.88 62.55 -11.02
CA LEU A 67 -0.73 62.88 -11.90
C LEU A 67 -0.72 62.05 -13.19
N SER A 68 -0.26 62.64 -14.30
CA SER A 68 0.08 61.92 -15.55
C SER A 68 1.53 61.52 -15.58
N TYR A 69 1.85 60.64 -16.54
CA TYR A 69 3.23 60.35 -16.85
C TYR A 69 4.01 61.62 -17.23
N GLN A 70 3.43 62.50 -18.07
CA GLN A 70 4.08 63.78 -18.40
C GLN A 70 4.22 64.73 -17.21
N ASP A 71 3.24 64.78 -16.30
CA ASP A 71 3.30 65.64 -15.12
C ASP A 71 4.51 65.23 -14.23
N MET A 72 4.74 63.92 -14.10
CA MET A 72 5.91 63.37 -13.40
C MET A 72 7.23 63.72 -14.08
N LEU A 73 7.29 63.66 -15.41
CA LEU A 73 8.49 64.06 -16.17
C LEU A 73 8.79 65.56 -16.01
N ASN A 74 7.77 66.40 -15.91
CA ASN A 74 7.93 67.85 -15.76
C ASN A 74 8.43 68.23 -14.36
N ASN A 75 7.88 67.60 -13.30
CA ASN A 75 8.32 67.82 -11.92
C ASN A 75 8.17 66.53 -11.07
N PRO A 76 9.24 65.75 -10.91
CA PRO A 76 9.21 64.47 -10.18
C PRO A 76 8.88 64.59 -8.67
N LEU A 77 9.09 65.77 -8.10
CA LEU A 77 8.85 66.06 -6.67
C LEU A 77 7.51 66.76 -6.42
N GLN A 78 6.68 66.93 -7.46
CA GLN A 78 5.39 67.58 -7.30
C GLN A 78 4.46 66.74 -6.40
N ASN A 79 4.03 67.34 -5.28
CA ASN A 79 2.94 66.78 -4.49
C ASN A 79 1.68 66.74 -5.37
N ALA A 80 0.96 65.63 -5.35
CA ALA A 80 -0.18 65.43 -6.23
C ALA A 80 -1.38 66.25 -5.74
N THR A 81 -1.46 67.51 -6.17
CA THR A 81 -2.64 68.36 -6.00
C THR A 81 -3.51 68.24 -7.26
N TYR A 82 -4.81 68.05 -7.09
CA TYR A 82 -5.77 68.01 -8.19
C TYR A 82 -6.88 69.06 -7.97
N PRO A 83 -7.27 69.84 -8.98
CA PRO A 83 -6.67 69.92 -10.31
C PRO A 83 -5.29 70.62 -10.29
N LEU A 84 -4.41 70.27 -11.23
CA LEU A 84 -3.10 70.93 -11.39
C LEU A 84 -3.29 72.33 -12.01
N PRO A 85 -2.69 73.39 -11.43
CA PRO A 85 -2.79 74.74 -12.00
C PRO A 85 -2.22 74.79 -13.42
N GLY A 86 -3.00 75.33 -14.36
CA GLY A 86 -2.56 75.55 -15.75
C GLY A 86 -2.64 74.33 -16.68
N LYS A 87 -3.18 73.20 -16.21
CA LYS A 87 -3.47 72.03 -17.05
C LYS A 87 -4.91 72.08 -17.55
N ASP A 88 -5.09 71.92 -18.87
CA ASP A 88 -6.42 71.81 -19.49
C ASP A 88 -7.02 70.44 -19.14
N TYR A 89 -8.10 70.42 -18.37
CA TYR A 89 -8.86 69.21 -18.04
C TYR A 89 -10.17 69.10 -18.82
N ASP A 90 -10.53 70.10 -19.61
CA ASP A 90 -11.76 70.15 -20.40
C ASP A 90 -11.65 69.30 -21.67
N ARG A 91 -10.41 69.06 -22.15
CA ARG A 91 -10.12 68.23 -23.32
C ARG A 91 -9.19 67.08 -22.98
N TRP A 92 -9.73 65.86 -22.95
CA TRP A 92 -8.96 64.64 -22.75
C TRP A 92 -8.45 64.05 -24.08
N PHE A 93 -7.21 63.53 -24.07
CA PHE A 93 -6.62 62.81 -25.21
C PHE A 93 -5.88 61.55 -24.74
N PRO A 94 -5.88 60.45 -25.52
CA PRO A 94 -5.18 59.22 -25.17
C PRO A 94 -3.66 59.34 -25.44
N ASN A 95 -2.97 60.21 -24.71
CA ASN A 95 -1.52 60.39 -24.78
C ASN A 95 -0.89 60.47 -23.38
N GLN A 96 0.44 60.46 -23.30
CA GLN A 96 1.16 60.54 -22.03
C GLN A 96 0.88 61.81 -21.19
N ASN A 97 0.30 62.87 -21.78
CA ASN A 97 -0.07 64.07 -21.05
C ASN A 97 -1.27 63.83 -20.12
N TYR A 98 -2.16 62.90 -20.49
CA TYR A 98 -3.41 62.63 -19.77
C TYR A 98 -3.53 61.20 -19.24
N MET A 99 -2.55 60.34 -19.51
CA MET A 99 -2.57 58.93 -19.07
C MET A 99 -1.40 58.62 -18.13
N VAL A 100 -1.47 57.48 -17.43
CA VAL A 100 -0.31 56.94 -16.68
C VAL A 100 0.63 56.13 -17.57
N LEU A 101 0.23 55.91 -18.83
CA LEU A 101 1.00 55.18 -19.82
C LEU A 101 1.94 56.14 -20.57
N PRO A 102 3.23 55.78 -20.68
CA PRO A 102 4.18 56.40 -21.60
C PRO A 102 3.75 56.21 -23.07
N ASN A 103 4.13 57.14 -23.96
CA ASN A 103 3.80 57.04 -25.39
C ASN A 103 4.34 55.77 -26.07
N ASP A 104 5.53 55.29 -25.69
CA ASP A 104 6.11 54.07 -26.23
C ASP A 104 5.37 52.79 -25.77
N VAL A 105 4.82 52.80 -24.55
CA VAL A 105 3.94 51.72 -24.07
C VAL A 105 2.60 51.75 -24.82
N ILE A 106 2.05 52.93 -25.07
CA ILE A 106 0.80 53.10 -25.85
C ILE A 106 1.02 52.59 -27.29
N GLU A 107 2.14 52.95 -27.92
CA GLU A 107 2.50 52.47 -29.24
C GLU A 107 2.68 50.95 -29.27
N ALA A 108 3.37 50.37 -28.28
CA ALA A 108 3.55 48.93 -28.16
C ALA A 108 2.20 48.20 -27.97
N ILE A 109 1.28 48.73 -27.16
CA ILE A 109 -0.06 48.15 -27.02
C ILE A 109 -0.78 48.12 -28.37
N ASN A 110 -0.71 49.21 -29.14
CA ASN A 110 -1.42 49.30 -30.42
C ASN A 110 -0.75 48.48 -31.55
N THR A 111 0.57 48.36 -31.56
CA THR A 111 1.33 47.73 -32.66
C THR A 111 1.75 46.30 -32.37
N GLU A 112 2.08 45.96 -31.13
CA GLU A 112 2.55 44.63 -30.72
C GLU A 112 1.41 43.78 -30.12
N VAL A 113 0.52 44.38 -29.32
CA VAL A 113 -0.53 43.65 -28.59
C VAL A 113 -1.84 43.59 -29.37
N TRP A 114 -2.49 44.74 -29.57
CA TRP A 114 -3.77 44.90 -30.25
C TRP A 114 -3.59 45.27 -31.73
N ASN A 115 -2.62 44.64 -32.39
CA ASN A 115 -2.36 44.86 -33.80
C ASN A 115 -3.60 44.52 -34.63
N THR A 116 -4.14 45.53 -35.31
CA THR A 116 -5.39 45.50 -36.07
C THR A 116 -5.29 44.79 -37.42
N SER A 117 -4.17 44.15 -37.76
CA SER A 117 -4.11 43.26 -38.93
C SER A 117 -5.10 42.08 -38.84
N ASN A 118 -5.68 41.84 -37.67
CA ASN A 118 -6.68 40.80 -37.38
C ASN A 118 -8.14 41.32 -37.27
N ASP A 119 -8.46 42.55 -37.67
CA ASP A 119 -9.85 43.06 -37.71
C ASP A 119 -10.64 42.52 -38.93
N ASP A 120 -10.30 41.33 -39.43
CA ASP A 120 -11.13 40.59 -40.38
C ASP A 120 -12.43 40.20 -39.68
N ALA A 121 -13.57 40.63 -40.21
CA ALA A 121 -14.91 40.30 -39.70
C ALA A 121 -15.20 38.78 -39.63
N SER A 122 -14.32 37.94 -40.19
CA SER A 122 -14.36 36.48 -40.10
C SER A 122 -13.77 35.92 -38.80
N ASN A 123 -13.01 36.69 -38.03
CA ASN A 123 -12.41 36.21 -36.79
C ASN A 123 -13.48 36.01 -35.70
N LEU A 124 -13.52 34.78 -35.16
CA LEU A 124 -14.51 34.38 -34.16
C LEU A 124 -13.82 34.08 -32.85
N PHE A 125 -14.19 34.76 -31.78
CA PHE A 125 -13.65 34.50 -30.45
C PHE A 125 -14.69 33.81 -29.57
N PRO A 126 -14.26 32.88 -28.69
CA PRO A 126 -15.15 32.21 -27.76
C PRO A 126 -15.72 33.20 -26.73
N PRO A 127 -17.04 33.17 -26.43
CA PRO A 127 -17.64 34.07 -25.45
C PRO A 127 -17.37 33.60 -24.02
N ASN A 128 -17.12 32.30 -23.78
CA ASN A 128 -16.66 31.80 -22.48
C ASN A 128 -15.18 31.39 -22.54
N ILE A 129 -14.33 32.12 -21.81
CA ILE A 129 -12.88 31.92 -21.75
C ILE A 129 -12.36 31.48 -20.36
N THR A 130 -13.24 30.96 -19.49
CA THR A 130 -12.85 30.50 -18.15
C THR A 130 -11.77 29.43 -18.28
N SER A 131 -10.57 29.75 -17.80
CA SER A 131 -9.41 28.90 -18.02
C SER A 131 -8.27 29.26 -17.08
N THR A 132 -7.34 28.33 -16.91
CA THR A 132 -6.05 28.59 -16.26
C THR A 132 -4.96 28.48 -17.32
N LEU A 133 -4.53 29.63 -17.82
CA LEU A 133 -3.48 29.78 -18.81
C LEU A 133 -2.11 29.72 -18.15
N LEU A 134 -1.14 29.09 -18.81
CA LEU A 134 0.25 29.02 -18.39
C LEU A 134 1.14 29.46 -19.54
N GLY A 135 2.20 30.20 -19.23
CA GLY A 135 3.20 30.57 -20.22
C GLY A 135 4.46 31.12 -19.59
N LYS A 136 5.20 31.91 -20.38
CA LYS A 136 6.45 32.53 -19.96
C LYS A 136 6.29 34.05 -19.88
N ILE A 137 7.02 34.65 -18.97
CA ILE A 137 7.07 36.09 -18.78
C ILE A 137 8.53 36.56 -18.77
N ASP A 138 8.80 37.60 -19.54
CA ASP A 138 10.14 38.15 -19.68
C ASP A 138 10.16 39.62 -19.24
N LEU A 139 11.21 40.00 -18.51
CA LEU A 139 11.44 41.37 -18.09
C LEU A 139 11.99 42.17 -19.27
N VAL A 140 11.13 43.00 -19.87
CA VAL A 140 11.49 43.82 -21.06
C VAL A 140 12.25 45.06 -20.64
N SER A 141 11.80 45.75 -19.60
CA SER A 141 12.49 46.92 -19.06
C SER A 141 12.23 47.09 -17.58
N ASN A 142 13.29 47.37 -16.82
CA ASN A 142 13.25 47.71 -15.41
C ASN A 142 13.90 49.09 -15.22
N ASN A 143 13.19 50.04 -14.61
CA ASN A 143 13.61 51.43 -14.39
C ASN A 143 13.87 52.29 -15.65
N LYS A 144 13.36 51.89 -16.83
CA LYS A 144 13.37 52.76 -18.02
C LYS A 144 12.40 53.93 -17.85
N TYR A 145 11.29 53.70 -17.15
CA TYR A 145 10.21 54.66 -16.97
C TYR A 145 10.30 55.31 -15.61
N GLU A 146 10.10 56.64 -15.56
CA GLU A 146 9.96 57.36 -14.30
C GLU A 146 8.75 56.85 -13.52
N LYS A 147 8.93 56.63 -12.21
CA LYS A 147 7.92 56.03 -11.33
C LYS A 147 6.87 57.07 -10.97
N ILE A 148 5.60 56.77 -11.23
CA ILE A 148 4.50 57.66 -10.87
C ILE A 148 4.18 57.50 -9.38
N ARG A 149 4.23 58.61 -8.64
CA ARG A 149 3.83 58.64 -7.23
C ARG A 149 2.31 58.53 -7.12
N MET A 150 1.83 57.43 -6.54
CA MET A 150 0.41 57.18 -6.31
C MET A 150 0.14 57.25 -4.79
N PRO A 151 -0.39 58.38 -4.27
CA PRO A 151 -0.66 58.51 -2.85
C PRO A 151 -1.83 57.62 -2.42
N VAL A 152 -1.74 57.08 -1.20
CA VAL A 152 -2.86 56.37 -0.56
C VAL A 152 -3.54 57.32 0.42
N PRO A 153 -4.88 57.43 0.41
CA PRO A 153 -5.60 58.21 1.40
C PRO A 153 -5.33 57.71 2.82
N ARG A 154 -5.06 58.63 3.74
CA ARG A 154 -4.69 58.30 5.13
C ARG A 154 -5.77 57.57 5.90
N PHE A 155 -7.02 57.71 5.50
CA PHE A 155 -8.10 57.00 6.16
C PHE A 155 -8.02 55.48 5.98
N TYR A 156 -7.21 54.95 5.06
CA TYR A 156 -6.92 53.51 4.97
C TYR A 156 -5.92 53.01 6.03
N GLU A 157 -5.20 53.91 6.71
CA GLU A 157 -4.24 53.54 7.75
C GLU A 157 -4.98 52.90 8.94
N PRO A 158 -4.47 51.78 9.49
CA PRO A 158 -5.03 51.21 10.71
C PRO A 158 -4.82 52.18 11.89
N ALA A 159 -5.71 52.12 12.88
CA ALA A 159 -5.61 52.95 14.09
C ALA A 159 -4.25 52.74 14.77
N THR A 160 -3.62 53.84 15.19
CA THR A 160 -2.34 53.78 15.91
C THR A 160 -2.52 53.62 17.42
N ASP A 161 -3.65 54.10 17.93
CA ASP A 161 -4.09 53.95 19.32
C ASP A 161 -5.54 53.46 19.35
N PHE A 162 -5.88 52.61 20.32
CA PHE A 162 -7.24 52.07 20.50
C PHE A 162 -8.27 53.14 20.90
N SER A 163 -7.83 54.34 21.33
CA SER A 163 -8.71 55.47 21.63
C SER A 163 -9.05 56.35 20.43
N GLU A 164 -8.45 56.11 19.26
CA GLU A 164 -8.77 56.86 18.05
C GLU A 164 -10.10 56.36 17.49
N ASP A 165 -11.11 57.24 17.38
CA ASP A 165 -12.41 56.89 16.78
C ASP A 165 -12.52 57.37 15.32
N ILE A 166 -11.65 58.29 14.88
CA ILE A 166 -11.78 58.99 13.59
C ILE A 166 -10.53 58.74 12.76
N PRO A 167 -10.66 58.19 11.54
CA PRO A 167 -9.52 57.97 10.66
C PRO A 167 -8.92 59.30 10.17
N PRO A 168 -7.58 59.40 10.07
CA PRO A 168 -6.89 60.62 9.71
C PRO A 168 -7.21 61.06 8.27
N GLU A 169 -7.22 62.37 8.07
CA GLU A 169 -7.45 62.97 6.75
C GLU A 169 -6.14 63.22 6.00
N GLY A 170 -6.24 63.34 4.68
CA GLY A 170 -5.11 63.63 3.79
C GLY A 170 -4.59 62.39 3.08
N GLU A 171 -3.38 62.51 2.55
CA GLU A 171 -2.73 61.52 1.70
C GLU A 171 -1.31 61.27 2.16
N THR A 172 -0.88 60.01 2.05
CA THR A 172 0.49 59.60 2.35
C THR A 172 1.26 59.42 1.05
N TYR A 173 2.38 60.15 0.93
CA TYR A 173 3.33 60.04 -0.18
C TYR A 173 4.59 59.35 0.33
N TRP A 174 4.95 58.21 -0.26
CA TRP A 174 6.20 57.55 0.06
C TRP A 174 7.34 58.13 -0.77
N SER A 175 8.38 58.63 -0.10
CA SER A 175 9.65 58.99 -0.75
C SER A 175 10.47 57.75 -1.12
N GLU A 176 10.41 56.73 -0.27
CA GLU A 176 10.96 55.39 -0.46
C GLU A 176 9.93 54.38 0.05
N TRP A 177 9.85 53.21 -0.59
CA TRP A 177 8.90 52.19 -0.18
C TRP A 177 9.21 51.67 1.23
N PRO A 178 8.19 51.37 2.05
CA PRO A 178 8.40 50.79 3.37
C PRO A 178 9.26 49.51 3.26
N SER A 179 10.28 49.36 4.12
CA SER A 179 11.23 48.23 4.08
C SER A 179 10.63 46.87 4.46
N TYR A 180 9.32 46.78 4.61
CA TYR A 180 8.62 45.65 5.22
C TYR A 180 8.05 44.65 4.18
N GLY A 181 8.46 44.70 2.91
CA GLY A 181 7.95 43.78 1.86
C GLY A 181 8.96 43.38 0.78
N GLU A 182 8.97 42.10 0.39
CA GLU A 182 9.93 41.47 -0.53
C GLU A 182 9.57 41.58 -2.03
N LEU A 183 8.57 42.39 -2.43
CA LEU A 183 7.80 42.15 -3.67
C LEU A 183 7.73 43.32 -4.66
N HIS A 184 8.63 44.29 -4.56
CA HIS A 184 8.50 45.53 -5.33
C HIS A 184 9.22 45.54 -6.70
N ASN A 185 10.39 44.92 -6.81
CA ASN A 185 11.17 44.93 -8.04
C ASN A 185 11.27 43.54 -8.62
N VAL A 186 10.67 43.33 -9.81
CA VAL A 186 10.90 42.14 -10.62
C VAL A 186 12.39 42.05 -10.95
N SER A 187 13.09 41.13 -10.27
CA SER A 187 14.56 41.02 -10.36
C SER A 187 15.02 40.00 -11.40
N PHE A 188 14.17 39.04 -11.72
CA PHE A 188 14.47 37.98 -12.69
C PHE A 188 14.26 38.44 -14.13
N GLN A 189 15.09 37.94 -15.05
CA GLN A 189 14.97 38.25 -16.48
C GLN A 189 13.91 37.39 -17.21
N HIS A 190 13.82 36.10 -16.85
CA HIS A 190 12.88 35.15 -17.44
C HIS A 190 12.15 34.40 -16.31
N GLY A 191 10.83 34.27 -16.41
CA GLY A 191 9.97 33.66 -15.41
C GLY A 191 8.84 32.82 -16.01
N GLU A 192 8.06 32.20 -15.13
CA GLU A 192 6.84 31.46 -15.46
C GLU A 192 5.64 32.28 -14.99
N ILE A 193 4.55 32.24 -15.76
CA ILE A 193 3.30 32.94 -15.44
C ILE A 193 2.09 32.01 -15.55
N ALA A 194 1.18 32.16 -14.60
CA ALA A 194 -0.14 31.57 -14.59
C ALA A 194 -1.20 32.67 -14.57
N ILE A 195 -2.13 32.64 -15.52
CA ILE A 195 -3.27 33.56 -15.60
C ILE A 195 -4.53 32.72 -15.42
N GLN A 196 -5.21 32.90 -14.28
CA GLN A 196 -6.52 32.32 -14.04
C GLN A 196 -7.60 33.33 -14.41
N ILE A 197 -8.44 32.95 -15.37
CA ILE A 197 -9.55 33.76 -15.88
C ILE A 197 -10.85 33.14 -15.38
N SER A 198 -11.69 33.92 -14.71
CA SER A 198 -13.04 33.54 -14.31
C SER A 198 -14.07 34.59 -14.71
N HIS A 199 -15.27 34.16 -15.12
CA HIS A 199 -16.37 35.09 -15.38
C HIS A 199 -16.97 35.57 -14.07
N MET A 200 -17.40 36.83 -14.08
CA MET A 200 -18.07 37.46 -12.95
C MET A 200 -19.59 37.21 -12.93
N SER A 201 -20.02 36.02 -13.37
CA SER A 201 -21.45 35.68 -13.52
C SER A 201 -22.07 35.05 -12.27
N ASN A 202 -21.25 34.57 -11.32
CA ASN A 202 -21.69 33.90 -10.10
C ASN A 202 -21.29 34.72 -8.87
N LEU A 203 -22.21 35.53 -8.35
CA LEU A 203 -22.10 36.08 -7.00
C LEU A 203 -22.98 35.24 -6.09
N GLN A 204 -22.37 34.63 -5.08
CA GLN A 204 -23.10 34.08 -3.94
C GLN A 204 -23.55 35.26 -3.10
N ASP A 205 -24.85 35.54 -3.12
CA ASP A 205 -25.47 36.41 -2.12
C ASP A 205 -25.52 35.62 -0.81
N ASN A 206 -24.79 36.06 0.22
CA ASN A 206 -24.76 35.41 1.53
C ASN A 206 -26.14 35.40 2.21
N ASN A 207 -27.06 36.26 1.78
CA ASN A 207 -28.37 36.43 2.41
C ASN A 207 -29.55 35.87 1.63
N ASN A 208 -29.38 35.44 0.36
CA ASN A 208 -30.47 34.85 -0.41
C ASN A 208 -30.00 33.67 -1.27
N TYR A 209 -30.71 32.54 -1.15
CA TYR A 209 -30.57 31.34 -1.99
C TYR A 209 -30.87 31.56 -3.49
N LEU A 210 -31.02 32.80 -3.94
CA LEU A 210 -31.24 33.16 -5.34
C LEU A 210 -29.91 33.51 -5.99
N ARG A 211 -29.30 32.51 -6.64
CA ARG A 211 -28.18 32.71 -7.57
C ARG A 211 -28.65 33.62 -8.71
N ARG A 212 -28.39 34.92 -8.61
CA ARG A 212 -28.59 35.84 -9.73
C ARG A 212 -27.40 35.68 -10.66
N ASN A 213 -27.66 35.31 -11.92
CA ASN A 213 -26.63 35.33 -12.95
C ASN A 213 -26.51 36.77 -13.46
N PHE A 214 -25.33 37.37 -13.35
CA PHE A 214 -25.06 38.63 -14.04
C PHE A 214 -25.07 38.35 -15.54
N ILE A 215 -26.13 38.80 -16.22
CA ILE A 215 -26.26 38.76 -17.67
C ILE A 215 -26.28 40.22 -18.11
N ASN A 216 -25.26 40.63 -18.87
CA ASN A 216 -25.25 41.94 -19.54
C ASN A 216 -26.56 42.05 -20.34
N LYS A 217 -27.46 42.95 -19.94
CA LYS A 217 -28.86 42.92 -20.40
C LYS A 217 -29.03 43.35 -21.85
N LYS A 218 -28.03 44.03 -22.43
CA LYS A 218 -28.15 44.67 -23.75
C LYS A 218 -27.13 44.25 -24.78
N ASN A 219 -25.91 43.84 -24.40
CA ASN A 219 -24.84 43.64 -25.37
C ASN A 219 -23.97 42.40 -25.06
N ASP A 220 -24.16 41.31 -25.82
CA ASP A 220 -23.35 40.09 -25.72
C ASP A 220 -21.87 40.28 -26.12
N ARG A 221 -21.49 41.48 -26.56
CA ARG A 221 -20.11 41.82 -26.95
C ARG A 221 -19.14 41.92 -25.77
N TRP A 222 -19.59 42.50 -24.66
CA TRP A 222 -18.71 42.90 -23.56
C TRP A 222 -18.93 42.03 -22.33
N LYS A 223 -17.83 41.50 -21.77
CA LYS A 223 -17.87 40.70 -20.54
C LYS A 223 -16.89 41.20 -19.50
N LEU A 224 -17.32 41.14 -18.24
CA LEU A 224 -16.48 41.42 -17.09
C LEU A 224 -15.86 40.11 -16.56
N LEU A 225 -14.56 40.14 -16.30
CA LEU A 225 -13.76 38.99 -15.87
C LEU A 225 -13.02 39.32 -14.58
N ASN A 226 -12.76 38.29 -13.78
CA ASN A 226 -11.74 38.32 -12.74
C ASN A 226 -10.49 37.62 -13.28
N LEU A 227 -9.34 38.28 -13.10
CA LEU A 227 -8.04 37.69 -13.38
C LEU A 227 -7.25 37.59 -12.08
N GLN A 228 -6.68 36.41 -11.88
CA GLN A 228 -5.60 36.20 -10.93
C GLN A 228 -4.36 35.85 -11.74
N ILE A 229 -3.34 36.71 -11.65
CA ILE A 229 -2.08 36.56 -12.38
C ILE A 229 -0.99 36.29 -11.36
N ASP A 230 -0.44 35.08 -11.41
CA ASP A 230 0.68 34.66 -10.59
C ASP A 230 1.90 34.50 -11.47
N PHE A 231 3.00 35.17 -11.14
CA PHE A 231 4.26 34.98 -11.85
C PHE A 231 5.46 34.90 -10.90
N SER A 232 6.44 34.10 -11.28
CA SER A 232 7.60 33.81 -10.45
C SER A 232 8.83 33.45 -11.27
N ASP A 233 10.00 33.57 -10.66
CA ASP A 233 11.20 32.96 -11.21
C ASP A 233 11.09 31.42 -11.21
N LYS A 234 11.94 30.74 -11.99
CA LYS A 234 11.92 29.27 -12.09
C LYS A 234 12.18 28.57 -10.74
N ALA A 235 12.92 29.21 -9.83
CA ALA A 235 13.25 28.66 -8.52
C ALA A 235 12.19 28.96 -7.44
N GLU A 236 11.13 29.72 -7.77
CA GLU A 236 10.12 30.24 -6.85
C GLU A 236 10.73 31.04 -5.66
N LYS A 237 11.86 31.72 -5.88
CA LYS A 237 12.46 32.64 -4.89
C LYS A 237 11.68 33.95 -4.81
N GLU A 238 11.18 34.41 -5.95
CA GLU A 238 10.41 35.64 -6.08
C GLU A 238 9.06 35.27 -6.70
N LYS A 239 7.95 35.57 -6.02
CA LYS A 239 6.60 35.22 -6.46
C LYS A 239 5.65 36.40 -6.29
N HIS A 240 5.09 36.85 -7.41
CA HIS A 240 4.12 37.94 -7.49
C HIS A 240 2.73 37.40 -7.76
N SER A 241 1.74 37.97 -7.08
CA SER A 241 0.32 37.63 -7.23
C SER A 241 -0.52 38.89 -7.36
N ILE A 242 -1.12 39.06 -8.53
CA ILE A 242 -1.97 40.19 -8.90
C ILE A 242 -3.41 39.71 -9.00
N TYR A 243 -4.31 40.42 -8.30
CA TYR A 243 -5.75 40.27 -8.45
C TYR A 243 -6.29 41.49 -9.17
N SER A 244 -7.00 41.27 -10.27
CA SER A 244 -7.45 42.36 -11.13
C SER A 244 -8.81 42.06 -11.75
N LYS A 245 -9.57 43.13 -11.99
CA LYS A 245 -10.81 43.07 -12.79
C LYS A 245 -10.47 43.37 -14.24
N ALA A 246 -11.21 42.78 -15.16
CA ALA A 246 -11.00 43.00 -16.58
C ALA A 246 -12.28 43.11 -17.39
N VAL A 247 -12.12 43.75 -18.54
CA VAL A 247 -13.11 43.83 -19.61
C VAL A 247 -12.60 43.02 -20.80
N TYR A 248 -13.47 42.20 -21.35
CA TYR A 248 -13.22 41.39 -22.54
C TYR A 248 -14.14 41.83 -23.69
N ASP A 249 -13.53 42.21 -24.81
CA ASP A 249 -14.20 42.47 -26.08
C ASP A 249 -14.25 41.18 -26.91
N ILE A 250 -15.42 40.53 -26.96
CA ILE A 250 -15.62 39.27 -27.69
C ILE A 250 -15.46 39.46 -29.20
N GLN A 251 -15.71 40.66 -29.74
CA GLN A 251 -15.60 40.86 -31.20
C GLN A 251 -14.15 40.89 -31.66
N ARG A 252 -13.24 41.42 -30.83
CA ARG A 252 -11.82 41.63 -31.18
C ARG A 252 -10.84 40.74 -30.44
N GLY A 253 -11.30 39.99 -29.45
CA GLY A 253 -10.42 39.14 -28.64
C GLY A 253 -9.53 39.91 -27.66
N ARG A 254 -9.84 41.18 -27.36
CA ARG A 254 -9.02 42.06 -26.52
C ARG A 254 -9.43 41.94 -25.06
N ILE A 255 -8.45 41.78 -24.17
CA ILE A 255 -8.67 41.80 -22.72
C ILE A 255 -7.84 42.93 -22.12
N LEU A 256 -8.48 43.78 -21.34
CA LEU A 256 -7.84 44.80 -20.53
C LEU A 256 -8.10 44.51 -19.06
N SER A 257 -7.05 44.53 -18.25
CA SER A 257 -7.15 44.41 -16.81
C SER A 257 -6.35 45.47 -16.09
N ILE A 258 -6.85 45.91 -14.95
CA ILE A 258 -6.16 46.85 -14.06
C ILE A 258 -6.27 46.27 -12.65
N SER A 259 -5.14 46.23 -11.92
CA SER A 259 -5.13 45.77 -10.53
C SER A 259 -6.05 46.59 -9.63
N GLN A 260 -6.38 46.02 -8.48
CA GLN A 260 -7.19 46.71 -7.47
C GLN A 260 -6.33 46.99 -6.25
N SER A 261 -6.19 48.27 -5.89
CA SER A 261 -5.48 48.73 -4.69
C SER A 261 -6.13 50.02 -4.19
N SER A 262 -5.74 50.49 -3.00
CA SER A 262 -6.16 51.80 -2.49
C SER A 262 -5.42 52.99 -3.13
N LYS A 263 -4.54 52.75 -4.12
CA LYS A 263 -3.84 53.81 -4.87
C LYS A 263 -4.76 54.58 -5.80
N PHE A 264 -5.67 53.87 -6.48
CA PHE A 264 -6.74 54.47 -7.29
C PHE A 264 -7.83 53.45 -7.62
N HIS A 265 -9.02 53.95 -7.94
CA HIS A 265 -10.18 53.11 -8.26
C HIS A 265 -10.18 52.69 -9.72
N SER A 266 -9.61 51.51 -9.98
CA SER A 266 -9.38 51.00 -11.33
C SER A 266 -10.62 50.71 -12.16
N LEU A 267 -11.75 50.41 -11.53
CA LEU A 267 -13.00 50.05 -12.21
C LEU A 267 -13.51 51.17 -13.15
N PHE A 268 -13.42 52.43 -12.69
CA PHE A 268 -13.95 53.57 -13.45
C PHE A 268 -12.99 54.06 -14.56
N ALA A 269 -11.74 53.56 -14.57
CA ALA A 269 -10.77 53.90 -15.61
C ALA A 269 -10.97 53.08 -16.90
N LEU A 270 -11.53 51.86 -16.79
CA LEU A 270 -11.60 50.89 -17.89
C LEU A 270 -12.16 51.43 -19.22
N PRO A 271 -13.24 52.26 -19.26
CA PRO A 271 -13.78 52.78 -20.51
C PRO A 271 -12.79 53.62 -21.34
N HIS A 272 -11.93 54.41 -20.68
CA HIS A 272 -10.92 55.24 -21.38
C HIS A 272 -9.81 54.37 -21.97
N TYR A 273 -9.36 53.34 -21.24
CA TYR A 273 -8.27 52.46 -21.67
C TYR A 273 -8.69 51.50 -22.80
N MET A 274 -9.96 51.13 -22.90
CA MET A 274 -10.46 50.34 -24.04
C MET A 274 -10.62 51.17 -25.33
N SER A 275 -10.60 52.50 -25.23
CA SER A 275 -10.92 53.43 -26.33
C SER A 275 -9.69 54.11 -26.94
N PHE A 276 -8.53 53.43 -26.91
CA PHE A 276 -7.24 53.98 -27.33
C PHE A 276 -7.00 54.12 -28.85
N GLN A 277 -7.93 53.68 -29.70
CA GLN A 277 -7.68 53.55 -31.14
C GLN A 277 -8.67 54.40 -31.97
N ASN A 278 -8.17 55.38 -32.73
CA ASN A 278 -8.99 56.30 -33.55
C ASN A 278 -9.90 55.57 -34.56
N ASP A 279 -11.21 55.60 -34.31
CA ASP A 279 -12.29 55.97 -35.27
C ASP A 279 -13.71 55.59 -34.78
N TYR A 280 -13.86 54.97 -33.60
CA TYR A 280 -15.19 54.60 -33.03
C TYR A 280 -15.28 54.76 -31.50
N ASN A 281 -14.58 55.76 -30.95
CA ASN A 281 -14.19 55.82 -29.53
C ASN A 281 -15.33 56.07 -28.53
N GLU A 282 -16.32 56.89 -28.90
CA GLU A 282 -17.41 57.23 -27.98
C GLU A 282 -18.39 56.05 -27.77
N LYS A 283 -18.62 55.23 -28.81
CA LYS A 283 -19.49 54.06 -28.69
C LYS A 283 -18.89 53.00 -27.77
N ILE A 284 -17.60 52.70 -27.92
CA ILE A 284 -16.90 51.76 -27.06
C ILE A 284 -16.89 52.26 -25.62
N PHE A 285 -16.62 53.56 -25.43
CA PHE A 285 -16.67 54.19 -24.12
C PHE A 285 -18.04 54.01 -23.45
N ASN A 286 -19.13 54.35 -24.16
CA ASN A 286 -20.48 54.23 -23.64
C ASN A 286 -20.88 52.78 -23.37
N ASP A 287 -20.52 51.83 -24.24
CA ASP A 287 -20.80 50.40 -24.04
C ASP A 287 -20.09 49.85 -22.78
N VAL A 288 -18.81 50.18 -22.58
CA VAL A 288 -18.03 49.71 -21.41
C VAL A 288 -18.49 50.44 -20.14
N LYS A 289 -18.86 51.71 -20.24
CA LYS A 289 -19.45 52.48 -19.14
C LYS A 289 -20.76 51.85 -18.66
N GLU A 290 -21.64 51.50 -19.59
CA GLU A 290 -22.89 50.79 -19.27
C GLU A 290 -22.62 49.43 -18.62
N LEU A 291 -21.63 48.66 -19.11
CA LEU A 291 -21.23 47.39 -18.47
C LEU A 291 -20.80 47.59 -17.01
N VAL A 292 -20.00 48.62 -16.72
CA VAL A 292 -19.52 48.90 -15.37
C VAL A 292 -20.67 49.35 -14.46
N ASP A 293 -21.59 50.18 -14.97
CA ASP A 293 -22.77 50.62 -14.22
C ASP A 293 -23.74 49.45 -13.92
N GLU A 294 -24.00 48.59 -14.91
CA GLU A 294 -24.78 47.37 -14.71
C GLU A 294 -24.14 46.47 -13.65
N PHE A 295 -22.82 46.30 -13.70
CA PHE A 295 -22.08 45.54 -12.70
C PHE A 295 -22.20 46.15 -11.29
N TRP A 296 -22.02 47.46 -11.18
CA TRP A 296 -22.11 48.18 -9.91
C TRP A 296 -23.47 47.96 -9.24
N ASN A 297 -24.55 48.19 -10.00
CA ASN A 297 -25.92 48.06 -9.52
C ASN A 297 -26.32 46.61 -9.26
N PHE A 298 -25.76 45.64 -10.00
CA PHE A 298 -26.08 44.23 -9.81
C PHE A 298 -25.43 43.64 -8.56
N THR A 299 -24.23 44.10 -8.21
CA THR A 299 -23.44 43.56 -7.10
C THR A 299 -23.72 44.22 -5.76
N ASP A 300 -24.51 45.30 -5.72
CA ASP A 300 -24.60 46.19 -4.56
C ASP A 300 -23.20 46.53 -4.02
N TYR A 301 -22.29 46.89 -4.94
CA TYR A 301 -20.82 46.90 -4.73
C TYR A 301 -20.37 47.57 -3.42
N THR A 302 -21.03 48.66 -3.03
CA THR A 302 -20.68 49.39 -1.80
C THR A 302 -21.21 48.74 -0.54
N ASP A 303 -22.37 48.13 -0.60
CA ASP A 303 -23.09 47.66 0.58
C ASP A 303 -22.51 46.33 1.06
N VAL A 304 -22.07 45.48 0.13
CA VAL A 304 -21.41 44.18 0.38
C VAL A 304 -19.96 44.33 0.86
N MET A 305 -19.35 45.50 0.71
CA MET A 305 -17.95 45.73 1.11
C MET A 305 -17.77 45.60 2.63
N THR A 306 -16.76 44.82 3.02
CA THR A 306 -16.40 44.48 4.40
C THR A 306 -15.11 45.16 4.84
N MET A 307 -14.83 45.17 6.16
CA MET A 307 -13.57 45.71 6.69
C MET A 307 -12.35 44.94 6.17
N LYS A 308 -12.51 43.65 5.86
CA LYS A 308 -11.46 42.83 5.24
C LYS A 308 -11.06 43.38 3.87
N ASP A 309 -12.02 43.80 3.05
CA ASP A 309 -11.74 44.36 1.72
C ASP A 309 -10.92 45.66 1.81
N VAL A 310 -11.20 46.49 2.83
CA VAL A 310 -10.43 47.72 3.10
C VAL A 310 -8.99 47.39 3.46
N GLN A 311 -8.79 46.45 4.38
CA GLN A 311 -7.46 46.02 4.81
C GLN A 311 -6.68 45.38 3.66
N ASP A 312 -7.33 44.55 2.84
CA ASP A 312 -6.71 43.92 1.68
C ASP A 312 -6.32 44.96 0.61
N ALA A 313 -7.17 45.96 0.36
CA ALA A 313 -6.85 47.07 -0.55
C ALA A 313 -5.66 47.91 -0.08
N TYR A 314 -5.59 48.20 1.23
CA TYR A 314 -4.48 48.92 1.85
C TYR A 314 -3.17 48.13 1.82
N ASN A 315 -3.21 46.85 2.21
CA ASN A 315 -2.06 45.96 2.16
C ASN A 315 -1.54 45.82 0.71
N ASN A 316 -2.42 45.62 -0.26
CA ASN A 316 -2.03 45.55 -1.67
C ASN A 316 -1.36 46.85 -2.15
N ALA A 317 -1.83 48.02 -1.71
CA ALA A 317 -1.20 49.28 -2.06
C ALA A 317 0.21 49.45 -1.47
N ASN A 318 0.42 49.00 -0.22
CA ASN A 318 1.70 49.13 0.47
C ASN A 318 2.76 48.15 -0.05
N PHE A 319 2.37 46.90 -0.33
CA PHE A 319 3.31 45.81 -0.58
C PHE A 319 3.47 45.44 -2.06
N LYS A 320 2.57 45.88 -2.95
CA LYS A 320 2.57 45.46 -4.35
C LYS A 320 2.56 46.65 -5.31
N CYS A 321 3.17 46.43 -6.47
CA CYS A 321 3.05 47.32 -7.61
C CYS A 321 1.63 47.28 -8.21
N GLU A 322 1.22 48.41 -8.76
CA GLU A 322 0.04 48.50 -9.59
C GLU A 322 0.39 48.01 -11.01
N TYR A 323 -0.48 47.23 -11.65
CA TYR A 323 -0.26 46.67 -12.98
C TYR A 323 -1.47 46.89 -13.88
N LEU A 324 -1.19 47.40 -15.08
CA LEU A 324 -2.10 47.41 -16.22
C LEU A 324 -1.71 46.28 -17.16
N ILE A 325 -2.66 45.42 -17.47
CA ILE A 325 -2.46 44.21 -18.28
C ILE A 325 -3.29 44.31 -19.56
N PHE A 326 -2.62 44.14 -20.70
CA PHE A 326 -3.22 44.15 -22.02
C PHE A 326 -2.96 42.78 -22.66
N LEU A 327 -4.00 42.05 -23.05
CA LEU A 327 -3.88 40.74 -23.68
C LEU A 327 -4.67 40.70 -25.00
N GLN A 328 -4.17 39.90 -25.93
CA GLN A 328 -4.84 39.57 -27.19
C GLN A 328 -5.03 38.05 -27.31
N LEU A 329 -6.28 37.61 -27.43
CA LEU A 329 -6.61 36.21 -27.66
C LEU A 329 -6.43 35.81 -29.13
N GLU A 330 -6.19 34.53 -29.35
CA GLU A 330 -6.20 33.89 -30.66
C GLU A 330 -7.65 33.55 -31.09
N PRO A 331 -8.06 33.84 -32.34
CA PRO A 331 -9.39 33.53 -32.82
C PRO A 331 -9.58 32.03 -33.09
N TRP A 332 -10.81 31.55 -32.89
CA TRP A 332 -11.27 30.18 -33.13
C TRP A 332 -11.92 30.04 -34.52
N ASN A 333 -11.14 30.32 -35.57
CA ASN A 333 -11.64 30.32 -36.95
C ASN A 333 -12.08 28.95 -37.48
N GLN A 334 -11.86 27.88 -36.71
CA GLN A 334 -12.27 26.51 -37.05
C GLN A 334 -13.75 26.23 -36.79
N TYR A 335 -14.44 27.08 -36.01
CA TYR A 335 -15.83 26.87 -35.60
C TYR A 335 -16.74 28.01 -36.06
N THR A 336 -18.01 27.72 -36.29
CA THR A 336 -19.04 28.75 -36.50
C THR A 336 -19.59 29.26 -35.18
N ARG A 337 -20.20 30.45 -35.16
CA ARG A 337 -20.85 31.01 -33.95
C ARG A 337 -21.88 30.05 -33.33
N ASP A 338 -22.66 29.38 -34.17
CA ASP A 338 -23.67 28.42 -33.71
C ASP A 338 -23.02 27.18 -33.07
N GLN A 339 -21.91 26.70 -33.62
CA GLN A 339 -21.16 25.60 -33.02
C GLN A 339 -20.57 25.99 -31.66
N ILE A 340 -19.99 27.19 -31.54
CA ILE A 340 -19.45 27.69 -30.28
C ILE A 340 -20.57 27.79 -29.23
N LYS A 341 -21.74 28.32 -29.61
CA LYS A 341 -22.91 28.40 -28.72
C LYS A 341 -23.38 27.02 -28.28
N LEU A 342 -23.47 26.05 -29.19
CA LEU A 342 -23.81 24.67 -28.86
C LEU A 342 -22.81 24.03 -27.89
N ILE A 343 -21.52 24.30 -28.06
CA ILE A 343 -20.46 23.84 -27.15
C ILE A 343 -20.63 24.47 -25.77
N ASP A 344 -20.88 25.78 -25.69
CA ASP A 344 -21.09 26.47 -24.41
C ASP A 344 -22.36 25.99 -23.70
N ASP A 345 -23.45 25.76 -24.44
CA ASP A 345 -24.69 25.21 -23.89
C ASP A 345 -24.47 23.80 -23.33
N GLU A 346 -23.72 22.95 -24.03
CA GLU A 346 -23.41 21.58 -23.56
C GLU A 346 -22.46 21.57 -22.36
N LEU A 347 -21.49 22.49 -22.30
CA LEU A 347 -20.59 22.61 -21.14
C LEU A 347 -21.29 23.14 -19.90
N ASN A 348 -22.22 24.08 -20.07
CA ASN A 348 -23.03 24.61 -18.98
C ASN A 348 -24.10 23.62 -18.53
N TRP A 349 -24.74 22.94 -19.48
CA TRP A 349 -25.84 21.99 -19.28
C TRP A 349 -25.59 20.70 -20.07
N PRO A 350 -24.88 19.72 -19.48
CA PRO A 350 -24.51 18.50 -20.18
C PRO A 350 -25.75 17.63 -20.43
N LEU A 351 -26.31 17.72 -21.64
CA LEU A 351 -27.45 16.94 -22.10
C LEU A 351 -27.01 15.75 -22.96
N GLY A 352 -25.71 15.64 -23.25
CA GLY A 352 -25.12 14.59 -24.09
C GLY A 352 -25.22 14.88 -25.58
N ARG A 353 -25.28 16.16 -25.99
CA ARG A 353 -25.28 16.51 -27.42
C ARG A 353 -23.96 16.07 -28.07
N PRO A 354 -23.98 15.68 -29.36
CA PRO A 354 -22.77 15.31 -30.09
C PRO A 354 -21.94 16.56 -30.42
N ALA A 355 -21.27 17.11 -29.42
CA ALA A 355 -20.22 18.12 -29.57
C ALA A 355 -18.86 17.43 -29.39
N ASN A 356 -17.91 17.65 -30.31
CA ASN A 356 -16.58 17.04 -30.23
C ASN A 356 -15.69 17.76 -29.18
N LEU A 357 -16.03 17.56 -27.89
CA LEU A 357 -15.41 18.23 -26.75
C LEU A 357 -13.93 17.88 -26.56
N SER A 358 -13.47 16.72 -27.05
CA SER A 358 -12.07 16.30 -26.95
C SER A 358 -11.13 17.02 -27.92
N SER A 359 -11.68 17.66 -28.95
CA SER A 359 -10.92 18.37 -30.00
C SER A 359 -10.88 19.89 -29.83
N LEU A 360 -11.47 20.42 -28.74
CA LEU A 360 -11.56 21.87 -28.55
C LEU A 360 -10.17 22.50 -28.43
N PRO A 361 -9.88 23.56 -29.20
CA PRO A 361 -8.61 24.26 -29.11
C PRO A 361 -8.45 24.89 -27.72
N PRO A 362 -7.22 24.94 -27.19
CA PRO A 362 -6.96 25.67 -25.95
C PRO A 362 -7.19 27.16 -26.16
N ILE A 363 -7.50 27.87 -25.07
CA ILE A 363 -7.45 29.33 -25.04
C ILE A 363 -5.98 29.74 -25.10
N ASN A 364 -5.62 30.55 -26.09
CA ASN A 364 -4.25 31.01 -26.33
C ASN A 364 -4.22 32.53 -26.37
N VAL A 365 -3.23 33.13 -25.69
CA VAL A 365 -2.94 34.56 -25.74
C VAL A 365 -1.74 34.74 -26.68
N VAL A 366 -1.98 35.40 -27.81
CA VAL A 366 -0.99 35.61 -28.87
C VAL A 366 0.10 36.56 -28.40
N SER A 367 -0.31 37.67 -27.79
CA SER A 367 0.56 38.69 -27.24
C SER A 367 -0.06 39.27 -25.98
N GLY A 368 0.81 39.66 -25.05
CA GLY A 368 0.38 40.32 -23.83
C GLY A 368 1.48 41.18 -23.24
N LEU A 369 1.06 42.27 -22.61
CA LEU A 369 1.94 43.28 -22.03
C LEU A 369 1.44 43.63 -20.63
N LEU A 370 2.34 43.60 -19.66
CA LEU A 370 2.11 44.10 -18.30
C LEU A 370 2.97 45.35 -18.10
N TYR A 371 2.35 46.42 -17.63
CA TYR A 371 3.04 47.66 -17.31
C TYR A 371 2.66 48.12 -15.91
N SER A 372 3.67 48.40 -15.09
CA SER A 372 3.50 48.98 -13.76
C SER A 372 3.93 50.46 -13.76
N PRO A 373 2.99 51.40 -13.54
CA PRO A 373 3.29 52.83 -13.52
C PRO A 373 4.02 53.30 -12.26
N ASP A 374 3.80 52.65 -11.11
CA ASP A 374 4.41 52.99 -9.82
C ASP A 374 5.80 52.37 -9.63
N CYS A 375 6.06 51.22 -10.26
CA CYS A 375 7.37 50.56 -10.22
C CYS A 375 8.22 50.81 -11.47
N GLY A 376 7.63 51.31 -12.55
CA GLY A 376 8.33 51.62 -13.80
C GLY A 376 8.82 50.37 -14.54
N VAL A 377 8.08 49.27 -14.44
CA VAL A 377 8.44 47.94 -15.00
C VAL A 377 7.51 47.58 -16.15
N ARG A 378 8.09 47.05 -17.25
CA ARG A 378 7.34 46.45 -18.37
C ARG A 378 7.75 44.98 -18.52
N LEU A 379 6.75 44.10 -18.56
CA LEU A 379 6.90 42.67 -18.76
C LEU A 379 6.18 42.24 -20.04
N GLY A 380 6.80 41.34 -20.79
CA GLY A 380 6.25 40.73 -22.00
C GLY A 380 5.77 39.32 -21.73
N LEU A 381 4.64 38.94 -22.32
CA LEU A 381 4.06 37.61 -22.21
C LEU A 381 4.25 36.81 -23.51
N HIS A 382 4.68 35.56 -23.38
CA HIS A 382 4.90 34.68 -24.51
C HIS A 382 4.37 33.26 -24.28
N ASN A 383 3.75 32.68 -25.32
CA ASN A 383 3.26 31.29 -25.35
C ASN A 383 2.34 30.95 -24.16
N VAL A 384 1.39 31.84 -23.87
CA VAL A 384 0.46 31.69 -22.75
C VAL A 384 -0.80 30.97 -23.22
N LYS A 385 -0.95 29.70 -22.82
CA LYS A 385 -2.05 28.83 -23.27
C LYS A 385 -2.64 27.99 -22.15
N GLY A 386 -3.92 27.66 -22.26
CA GLY A 386 -4.60 26.83 -21.27
C GLY A 386 -5.87 26.19 -21.81
N THR A 387 -6.18 25.01 -21.30
CA THR A 387 -7.46 24.36 -21.56
C THR A 387 -8.57 25.05 -20.78
N ARG A 388 -9.79 25.00 -21.30
CA ARG A 388 -10.99 25.45 -20.58
C ARG A 388 -11.12 24.76 -19.23
N TYR A 389 -11.61 25.52 -18.26
CA TYR A 389 -11.79 25.08 -16.89
C TYR A 389 -12.77 23.92 -16.78
N GLU A 390 -13.88 23.98 -17.51
CA GLU A 390 -14.93 22.96 -17.50
C GLU A 390 -14.42 21.61 -18.01
N LEU A 391 -13.63 21.61 -19.09
CA LEU A 391 -12.98 20.41 -19.62
C LEU A 391 -11.96 19.83 -18.64
N LYS A 392 -11.22 20.69 -17.95
CA LYS A 392 -10.29 20.28 -16.88
C LYS A 392 -11.08 19.55 -15.79
N ILE A 393 -12.12 20.17 -15.24
CA ILE A 393 -12.97 19.58 -14.18
C ILE A 393 -13.60 18.25 -14.61
N MET A 394 -14.11 18.15 -15.84
CA MET A 394 -14.62 16.89 -16.40
C MET A 394 -13.54 15.79 -16.43
N SER A 395 -12.31 16.15 -16.82
CA SER A 395 -11.18 15.22 -16.79
C SER A 395 -10.88 14.77 -15.36
N ILE A 396 -10.78 15.69 -14.40
CA ILE A 396 -10.55 15.36 -12.98
C ILE A 396 -11.63 14.41 -12.46
N ARG A 397 -12.90 14.71 -12.75
CA ARG A 397 -14.03 13.87 -12.35
C ARG A 397 -13.90 12.43 -12.85
N LYS A 398 -13.50 12.23 -14.12
CA LYS A 398 -13.26 10.88 -14.68
C LYS A 398 -12.13 10.14 -13.94
N HIS A 399 -11.03 10.83 -13.61
CA HIS A 399 -9.92 10.22 -12.87
C HIS A 399 -10.31 9.88 -11.43
N LEU A 400 -11.11 10.72 -10.76
CA LEU A 400 -11.63 10.43 -9.41
C LEU A 400 -12.57 9.22 -9.42
N LEU A 401 -13.46 9.10 -10.41
CA LEU A 401 -14.33 7.92 -10.57
C LEU A 401 -13.53 6.64 -10.78
N PHE A 402 -12.45 6.69 -11.57
CA PHE A 402 -11.52 5.57 -11.70
C PHE A 402 -10.81 5.26 -10.38
N GLY A 403 -10.39 6.29 -9.63
CA GLY A 403 -9.82 6.15 -8.29
C GLY A 403 -10.74 5.43 -7.30
N ILE A 404 -12.04 5.73 -7.30
CA ILE A 404 -13.04 5.04 -6.47
C ILE A 404 -13.08 3.53 -6.77
N ALA A 405 -13.02 3.14 -8.05
CA ALA A 405 -12.96 1.74 -8.43
C ALA A 405 -11.67 1.05 -7.93
N LEU A 406 -10.53 1.75 -7.95
CA LEU A 406 -9.28 1.25 -7.39
C LEU A 406 -9.36 1.06 -5.87
N PHE A 407 -9.99 1.98 -5.12
CA PHE A 407 -10.20 1.81 -3.68
C PHE A 407 -11.11 0.62 -3.36
N ALA A 408 -12.16 0.39 -4.15
CA ALA A 408 -13.00 -0.80 -4.00
C ALA A 408 -12.19 -2.10 -4.23
N ALA A 409 -11.34 -2.13 -5.26
CA ALA A 409 -10.44 -3.25 -5.51
C ALA A 409 -9.44 -3.47 -4.36
N GLN A 410 -8.92 -2.38 -3.77
CA GLN A 410 -8.01 -2.41 -2.63
C GLN A 410 -8.68 -2.97 -1.36
N ILE A 411 -9.92 -2.56 -1.08
CA ILE A 411 -10.73 -3.13 0.01
C ILE A 411 -10.94 -4.63 -0.21
N TYR A 412 -11.28 -5.05 -1.45
CA TYR A 412 -11.47 -6.47 -1.77
C TYR A 412 -10.19 -7.29 -1.55
N LEU A 413 -9.03 -6.79 -2.00
CA LEU A 413 -7.74 -7.44 -1.77
C LEU A 413 -7.42 -7.55 -0.28
N LEU A 414 -7.66 -6.50 0.51
CA LEU A 414 -7.44 -6.51 1.94
C LEU A 414 -8.35 -7.53 2.66
N LEU A 415 -9.64 -7.56 2.33
CA LEU A 415 -10.58 -8.54 2.89
C LEU A 415 -10.17 -9.97 2.56
N THR A 416 -9.70 -10.22 1.34
CA THR A 416 -9.18 -11.52 0.91
C THR A 416 -7.93 -11.91 1.71
N GLN A 417 -7.05 -10.95 1.98
CA GLN A 417 -5.86 -11.14 2.82
C GLN A 417 -6.24 -11.42 4.27
N MET A 418 -7.19 -10.68 4.85
CA MET A 418 -7.69 -10.92 6.21
C MET A 418 -8.31 -12.31 6.35
N HIS A 419 -9.07 -12.74 5.35
CA HIS A 419 -9.66 -14.09 5.33
C HIS A 419 -8.60 -15.19 5.25
N HIS A 420 -7.53 -14.97 4.48
CA HIS A 420 -6.40 -15.90 4.39
C HIS A 420 -5.66 -16.05 5.73
N THR A 421 -5.61 -14.99 6.53
CA THR A 421 -4.98 -14.97 7.86
C THR A 421 -6.04 -14.88 8.96
N ASN A 422 -6.93 -15.86 9.01
CA ASN A 422 -8.02 -15.92 10.00
C ASN A 422 -7.61 -16.51 11.36
N THR A 423 -6.41 -17.07 11.49
CA THR A 423 -5.92 -17.67 12.74
C THR A 423 -4.85 -16.79 13.41
N PRO A 424 -4.83 -16.68 14.75
CA PRO A 424 -3.83 -15.88 15.48
C PRO A 424 -2.38 -16.26 15.12
N SER A 425 -2.11 -17.54 14.91
CA SER A 425 -0.78 -18.05 14.51
C SER A 425 -0.33 -17.54 13.13
N MET A 426 -1.25 -17.33 12.19
CA MET A 426 -0.94 -16.77 10.87
C MET A 426 -0.82 -15.25 10.92
N VAL A 427 -1.68 -14.58 11.69
CA VAL A 427 -1.64 -13.13 11.91
C VAL A 427 -0.32 -12.70 12.55
N ASN A 428 0.21 -13.48 13.48
CA ASN A 428 1.49 -13.20 14.14
C ASN A 428 2.70 -13.15 13.15
N LYS A 429 2.61 -13.81 11.99
CA LYS A 429 3.67 -13.80 10.97
C LYS A 429 3.69 -12.49 10.14
N ILE A 430 2.68 -11.65 10.27
CA ILE A 430 2.55 -10.39 9.52
C ILE A 430 3.23 -9.26 10.29
N SER A 431 3.85 -8.34 9.57
CA SER A 431 4.54 -7.20 10.16
C SER A 431 3.56 -6.08 10.52
N PHE A 432 3.57 -5.66 11.79
CA PHE A 432 2.79 -4.50 12.26
C PHE A 432 3.16 -3.23 11.48
N TYR A 433 4.46 -2.93 11.36
CA TYR A 433 4.95 -1.71 10.69
C TYR A 433 4.61 -1.64 9.19
N CYS A 434 4.56 -2.78 8.49
CA CYS A 434 4.11 -2.84 7.09
C CYS A 434 2.69 -2.26 6.96
N PHE A 435 1.76 -2.78 7.78
CA PHE A 435 0.38 -2.32 7.77
C PHE A 435 0.22 -0.93 8.38
N SER A 436 1.07 -0.51 9.32
CA SER A 436 1.06 0.88 9.83
C SER A 436 1.43 1.89 8.74
N MET A 437 2.42 1.59 7.90
CA MET A 437 2.80 2.47 6.78
C MET A 437 1.68 2.57 5.74
N ILE A 438 1.13 1.42 5.34
CA ILE A 438 -0.03 1.31 4.44
C ILE A 438 -1.20 2.15 4.98
N ASN A 439 -1.49 2.03 6.27
CA ASN A 439 -2.58 2.72 6.93
C ASN A 439 -2.38 4.23 7.06
N LEU A 440 -1.14 4.68 7.31
CA LEU A 440 -0.81 6.10 7.33
C LEU A 440 -1.02 6.74 5.94
N VAL A 441 -0.63 6.06 4.86
CA VAL A 441 -0.82 6.56 3.48
C VAL A 441 -2.31 6.70 3.18
N ASP A 442 -3.10 5.65 3.37
CA ASP A 442 -4.53 5.67 3.05
C ASP A 442 -5.32 6.65 3.92
N GLY A 443 -4.97 6.73 5.21
CA GLY A 443 -5.52 7.73 6.12
C GLY A 443 -5.21 9.16 5.67
N SER A 444 -3.95 9.42 5.26
CA SER A 444 -3.55 10.74 4.78
C SER A 444 -4.28 11.14 3.50
N LEU A 445 -4.48 10.21 2.57
CA LEU A 445 -5.27 10.42 1.36
C LEU A 445 -6.73 10.77 1.69
N ALA A 446 -7.34 10.11 2.68
CA ALA A 446 -8.68 10.44 3.14
C ALA A 446 -8.77 11.91 3.60
N THR A 447 -7.81 12.36 4.43
CA THR A 447 -7.77 13.75 4.91
C THR A 447 -7.55 14.75 3.79
N LEU A 448 -6.65 14.44 2.84
CA LEU A 448 -6.39 15.29 1.68
C LEU A 448 -7.62 15.43 0.78
N TYR A 449 -8.38 14.35 0.57
CA TYR A 449 -9.62 14.43 -0.20
C TYR A 449 -10.71 15.23 0.52
N PHE A 450 -10.82 15.16 1.85
CA PHE A 450 -11.73 16.02 2.61
C PHE A 450 -11.37 17.51 2.49
N VAL A 451 -10.09 17.86 2.60
CA VAL A 451 -9.62 19.24 2.41
C VAL A 451 -9.81 19.68 0.97
N ALA A 452 -9.55 18.83 -0.02
CA ALA A 452 -9.77 19.15 -1.43
C ALA A 452 -11.27 19.37 -1.73
N ALA A 453 -12.17 18.63 -1.08
CA ALA A 453 -13.61 18.75 -1.27
C ALA A 453 -14.15 20.12 -0.81
N SER A 454 -13.58 20.71 0.24
CA SER A 454 -13.97 22.06 0.69
C SER A 454 -13.40 23.16 -0.21
N VAL A 455 -12.24 22.94 -0.82
CA VAL A 455 -11.59 23.91 -1.71
C VAL A 455 -12.22 23.93 -3.11
N VAL A 456 -12.67 22.78 -3.63
CA VAL A 456 -13.21 22.67 -5.00
C VAL A 456 -14.65 22.14 -5.00
N PRO A 457 -15.66 23.03 -4.81
CA PRO A 457 -17.05 22.62 -4.61
C PRO A 457 -17.67 21.86 -5.80
N GLU A 458 -17.18 22.10 -7.02
CA GLU A 458 -17.67 21.44 -8.25
C GLU A 458 -17.30 19.94 -8.34
N LEU A 459 -16.31 19.53 -7.53
CA LEU A 459 -15.85 18.16 -7.38
C LEU A 459 -16.21 17.58 -6.00
N TYR A 460 -17.03 18.29 -5.22
CA TYR A 460 -17.38 17.91 -3.85
C TYR A 460 -17.85 16.45 -3.75
N LEU A 461 -18.85 16.05 -4.55
CA LEU A 461 -19.42 14.70 -4.50
C LEU A 461 -18.38 13.59 -4.75
N PRO A 462 -17.64 13.55 -5.88
CA PRO A 462 -16.64 12.49 -6.10
C PRO A 462 -15.47 12.54 -5.11
N LEU A 463 -15.07 13.73 -4.62
CA LEU A 463 -14.02 13.85 -3.61
C LEU A 463 -14.47 13.30 -2.26
N VAL A 464 -15.69 13.61 -1.79
CA VAL A 464 -16.24 13.08 -0.54
C VAL A 464 -16.42 11.57 -0.60
N ILE A 465 -16.89 11.02 -1.73
CA ILE A 465 -17.00 9.55 -1.89
C ILE A 465 -15.61 8.89 -1.83
N SER A 466 -14.61 9.50 -2.47
CA SER A 466 -13.22 9.02 -2.41
C SER A 466 -12.64 9.11 -0.99
N ALA A 467 -12.88 10.23 -0.31
CA ALA A 467 -12.48 10.47 1.08
C ALA A 467 -13.09 9.43 2.02
N PHE A 468 -14.40 9.20 1.92
CA PHE A 468 -15.12 8.22 2.72
C PHE A 468 -14.65 6.79 2.44
N SER A 469 -14.37 6.45 1.17
CA SER A 469 -13.83 5.14 0.80
C SER A 469 -12.45 4.90 1.42
N CYS A 470 -11.55 5.89 1.34
CA CYS A 470 -10.24 5.83 1.98
C CYS A 470 -10.35 5.78 3.52
N PHE A 471 -11.28 6.54 4.09
CA PHE A 471 -11.52 6.56 5.53
C PHE A 471 -12.04 5.20 6.04
N ILE A 472 -12.98 4.57 5.34
CA ILE A 472 -13.43 3.21 5.67
C ILE A 472 -12.27 2.22 5.58
N LEU A 473 -11.49 2.28 4.51
CA LEU A 473 -10.34 1.41 4.31
C LEU A 473 -9.33 1.56 5.46
N ALA A 474 -8.90 2.79 5.76
CA ALA A 474 -7.89 3.05 6.78
C ALA A 474 -8.44 2.85 8.21
N SER A 475 -9.53 3.52 8.57
CA SER A 475 -10.00 3.58 9.95
C SER A 475 -10.81 2.36 10.38
N ILE A 476 -11.45 1.62 9.48
CA ILE A 476 -12.25 0.44 9.84
C ILE A 476 -11.49 -0.85 9.55
N PHE A 477 -11.11 -1.10 8.30
CA PHE A 477 -10.55 -2.40 7.92
C PHE A 477 -9.08 -2.56 8.31
N GLU A 478 -8.25 -1.59 7.95
CA GLU A 478 -6.81 -1.66 8.22
C GLU A 478 -6.51 -1.56 9.71
N ILE A 479 -7.07 -0.58 10.45
CA ILE A 479 -6.86 -0.50 11.90
C ILE A 479 -7.35 -1.75 12.63
N ARG A 480 -8.51 -2.32 12.26
CA ARG A 480 -8.98 -3.57 12.85
C ARG A 480 -8.02 -4.73 12.60
N TYR A 481 -7.42 -4.78 11.42
CA TYR A 481 -6.38 -5.75 11.12
C TYR A 481 -5.10 -5.49 11.93
N LEU A 482 -4.68 -4.23 12.08
CA LEU A 482 -3.57 -3.84 12.96
C LEU A 482 -3.82 -4.21 14.43
N ILE A 483 -5.04 -4.06 14.95
CA ILE A 483 -5.41 -4.48 16.30
C ILE A 483 -5.21 -5.99 16.45
N SER A 484 -5.67 -6.78 15.47
CA SER A 484 -5.50 -8.24 15.47
C SER A 484 -4.02 -8.64 15.42
N ILE A 485 -3.22 -7.94 14.60
CA ILE A 485 -1.77 -8.13 14.50
C ILE A 485 -1.11 -7.79 15.84
N TYR A 486 -1.43 -6.64 16.42
CA TYR A 486 -0.84 -6.17 17.68
C TYR A 486 -1.21 -7.08 18.84
N ALA A 487 -2.48 -7.47 18.97
CA ALA A 487 -2.95 -8.40 20.00
C ALA A 487 -2.20 -9.74 19.93
N SER A 488 -1.93 -10.25 18.73
CA SER A 488 -1.13 -11.48 18.54
C SER A 488 0.36 -11.31 18.87
N GLN A 489 0.87 -10.07 18.89
CA GLN A 489 2.29 -9.75 19.04
C GLN A 489 2.65 -9.18 20.42
N VAL A 490 1.68 -8.78 21.24
CA VAL A 490 1.89 -8.16 22.55
C VAL A 490 2.80 -9.01 23.46
N ASN A 491 2.62 -10.33 23.46
CA ASN A 491 3.42 -11.22 24.29
C ASN A 491 4.86 -11.41 23.76
N GLU A 492 5.15 -11.03 22.50
CA GLU A 492 6.51 -11.03 21.94
C GLU A 492 7.30 -9.78 22.29
N GLN A 493 6.63 -8.66 22.58
CA GLN A 493 7.28 -7.37 22.82
C GLN A 493 8.16 -7.35 24.08
N ASN A 494 7.92 -8.28 25.00
CA ASN A 494 8.73 -8.46 26.20
C ASN A 494 10.07 -9.18 25.92
N VAL A 495 10.27 -9.70 24.71
CA VAL A 495 11.53 -10.30 24.24
C VAL A 495 12.12 -9.38 23.18
N GLY A 496 13.03 -8.48 23.60
CA GLY A 496 13.68 -7.57 22.67
C GLY A 496 14.38 -8.29 21.50
N ILE A 497 14.40 -7.68 20.31
CA ILE A 497 15.08 -8.21 19.11
C ILE A 497 16.54 -8.58 19.41
N ILE A 498 17.22 -7.82 20.28
CA ILE A 498 18.60 -8.10 20.71
C ILE A 498 18.68 -9.38 21.57
N ASN A 499 17.67 -9.66 22.40
CA ASN A 499 17.61 -10.88 23.21
C ASN A 499 17.31 -12.11 22.35
N LEU A 500 16.46 -11.94 21.33
CA LEU A 500 16.21 -12.94 20.28
C LEU A 500 17.46 -13.21 19.42
N LEU A 501 18.25 -12.17 19.10
CA LEU A 501 19.47 -12.29 18.29
C LEU A 501 20.68 -12.82 19.08
N ARG A 502 20.77 -12.55 20.38
CA ARG A 502 21.89 -12.99 21.23
C ARG A 502 21.72 -14.40 21.79
N GLY A 503 20.54 -15.02 21.66
CA GLY A 503 20.29 -16.36 22.19
C GLY A 503 20.59 -16.42 23.69
N ASN A 504 19.67 -15.89 24.51
CA ASN A 504 19.65 -15.95 25.98
C ASN A 504 21.01 -16.26 26.68
N THR A 505 21.91 -15.28 26.75
CA THR A 505 23.12 -15.35 27.59
C THR A 505 22.99 -14.49 28.85
N GLY A 506 21.77 -14.12 29.25
CA GLY A 506 21.50 -13.32 30.43
C GLY A 506 20.93 -14.19 31.54
N THR A 507 21.63 -14.29 32.66
CA THR A 507 21.13 -14.79 33.94
C THR A 507 19.93 -13.94 34.37
N TYR A 508 18.72 -14.35 33.98
CA TYR A 508 17.48 -13.82 34.53
C TYR A 508 16.95 -14.80 35.58
N ASP A 509 16.65 -14.25 36.75
CA ASP A 509 16.08 -14.87 37.93
C ASP A 509 14.89 -15.80 37.57
N GLU A 510 15.08 -17.12 37.70
CA GLU A 510 14.12 -18.18 37.29
C GLU A 510 12.85 -18.24 38.16
N ASN A 511 12.74 -17.42 39.21
CA ASN A 511 11.71 -17.59 40.26
C ASN A 511 10.46 -16.70 40.14
N ARG A 512 10.18 -16.09 38.97
CA ARG A 512 8.90 -15.38 38.77
C ARG A 512 8.31 -15.61 37.36
N PRO A 513 7.22 -16.39 37.24
CA PRO A 513 6.39 -16.40 36.05
C PRO A 513 5.94 -14.97 35.75
N ARG A 514 6.32 -14.42 34.59
CA ARG A 514 5.77 -13.14 34.16
C ARG A 514 4.37 -13.42 33.62
N PRO A 515 3.32 -12.79 34.14
CA PRO A 515 1.96 -13.09 33.71
C PRO A 515 1.79 -12.75 32.22
N ALA A 516 1.28 -13.69 31.41
CA ALA A 516 0.80 -13.37 30.07
C ALA A 516 -0.16 -12.20 30.14
N PHE A 517 0.10 -11.19 29.33
CA PHE A 517 -0.88 -10.15 29.12
C PHE A 517 -1.99 -10.76 28.26
N ILE A 518 -3.17 -10.95 28.85
CA ILE A 518 -4.37 -11.26 28.07
C ILE A 518 -4.76 -9.96 27.36
N PRO A 519 -4.63 -9.89 26.02
CA PRO A 519 -4.89 -8.66 25.30
C PRO A 519 -6.39 -8.32 25.37
N ASP A 520 -6.73 -7.26 26.09
CA ASP A 520 -8.04 -6.62 25.94
C ASP A 520 -8.05 -5.84 24.61
N GLU A 521 -8.74 -6.39 23.61
CA GLU A 521 -8.88 -5.77 22.29
C GLU A 521 -9.50 -4.37 22.36
N GLY A 522 -10.34 -4.09 23.37
CA GLY A 522 -10.96 -2.78 23.57
C GLY A 522 -9.95 -1.71 23.97
N SER A 523 -9.14 -2.00 24.99
CA SER A 523 -8.05 -1.12 25.45
C SER A 523 -6.96 -0.93 24.39
N ILE A 524 -6.55 -2.02 23.73
CA ILE A 524 -5.58 -1.99 22.62
C ILE A 524 -6.12 -1.15 21.47
N GLY A 525 -7.39 -1.36 21.11
CA GLY A 525 -8.08 -0.58 20.09
C GLY A 525 -8.03 0.90 20.41
N GLY A 526 -8.46 1.31 21.60
CA GLY A 526 -8.45 2.71 22.02
C GLY A 526 -7.06 3.37 21.92
N SER A 527 -6.02 2.67 22.37
CA SER A 527 -4.63 3.17 22.29
C SER A 527 -4.14 3.30 20.84
N LEU A 528 -4.40 2.29 19.99
CA LEU A 528 -3.97 2.28 18.59
C LEU A 528 -4.71 3.32 17.76
N TYR A 529 -6.03 3.49 17.95
CA TYR A 529 -6.80 4.56 17.31
C TYR A 529 -6.26 5.94 17.72
N GLY A 530 -6.00 6.17 19.01
CA GLY A 530 -5.43 7.42 19.50
C GLY A 530 -4.08 7.75 18.85
N ARG A 531 -3.16 6.76 18.79
CA ARG A 531 -1.86 6.92 18.12
C ARG A 531 -2.01 7.15 16.62
N PHE A 532 -2.89 6.42 15.95
CA PHE A 532 -3.13 6.58 14.52
C PHE A 532 -3.63 7.99 14.19
N PHE A 533 -4.71 8.46 14.83
CA PHE A 533 -5.26 9.77 14.53
C PHE A 533 -4.29 10.91 14.90
N PHE A 534 -3.53 10.77 15.98
CA PHE A 534 -2.50 11.75 16.33
C PHE A 534 -1.38 11.81 15.29
N MET A 535 -0.84 10.67 14.87
CA MET A 535 0.16 10.59 13.80
C MET A 535 -0.39 11.11 12.47
N LEU A 536 -1.65 10.81 12.15
CA LEU A 536 -2.34 11.27 10.97
C LEU A 536 -2.43 12.81 10.94
N ILE A 537 -2.86 13.44 12.04
CA ILE A 537 -2.96 14.91 12.13
C ILE A 537 -1.60 15.57 11.93
N ILE A 538 -0.56 15.08 12.62
CA ILE A 538 0.80 15.60 12.47
C ILE A 538 1.28 15.45 11.03
N PHE A 539 1.06 14.27 10.45
CA PHE A 539 1.50 13.96 9.10
C PHE A 539 0.78 14.81 8.03
N THR A 540 -0.53 14.98 8.15
CA THR A 540 -1.31 15.85 7.27
C THR A 540 -0.89 17.31 7.41
N PHE A 541 -0.61 17.78 8.64
CA PHE A 541 -0.08 19.13 8.86
C PHE A 541 1.29 19.33 8.22
N LEU A 542 2.18 18.34 8.32
CA LEU A 542 3.50 18.37 7.66
C LEU A 542 3.36 18.42 6.13
N ILE A 543 2.46 17.61 5.54
CA ILE A 543 2.20 17.64 4.09
C ILE A 543 1.66 19.02 3.67
N LEU A 544 0.66 19.54 4.38
CA LEU A 544 0.09 20.86 4.07
C LEU A 544 1.14 21.97 4.24
N SER A 545 1.95 21.92 5.29
CA SER A 545 3.05 22.86 5.52
C SER A 545 4.10 22.78 4.40
N SER A 546 4.42 21.59 3.90
CA SER A 546 5.40 21.43 2.82
C SER A 546 5.04 22.18 1.53
N THR A 547 3.74 22.47 1.31
CA THR A 547 3.29 23.22 0.14
C THR A 547 3.77 24.67 0.14
N SER A 548 4.00 25.27 1.32
CA SER A 548 4.48 26.64 1.47
C SER A 548 6.01 26.75 1.46
N TRP A 549 6.74 25.62 1.40
CA TRP A 549 8.20 25.64 1.40
C TRP A 549 8.76 26.01 0.02
N PRO A 550 10.01 26.54 -0.04
CA PRO A 550 10.70 26.79 -1.30
C PRO A 550 10.77 25.52 -2.15
N ARG A 551 10.63 25.70 -3.48
CA ARG A 551 10.51 24.58 -4.45
C ARG A 551 11.58 23.49 -4.28
N GLN A 552 12.83 23.87 -4.06
CA GLN A 552 13.92 22.89 -3.90
C GLN A 552 13.76 22.02 -2.65
N LEU A 553 13.44 22.62 -1.50
CA LEU A 553 13.22 21.89 -0.24
C LEU A 553 11.96 21.03 -0.33
N ARG A 554 10.88 21.57 -0.93
CA ARG A 554 9.64 20.85 -1.19
C ARG A 554 9.89 19.60 -2.04
N MET A 555 10.65 19.72 -3.14
CA MET A 555 11.00 18.59 -4.00
C MET A 555 11.83 17.53 -3.28
N VAL A 556 12.83 17.92 -2.49
CA VAL A 556 13.66 16.97 -1.72
C VAL A 556 12.80 16.23 -0.68
N PHE A 557 11.98 16.96 0.07
CA PHE A 557 11.06 16.38 1.03
C PHE A 557 10.08 15.40 0.36
N GLU A 558 9.46 15.80 -0.75
CA GLU A 558 8.52 14.99 -1.51
C GLU A 558 9.17 13.68 -2.00
N TYR A 559 10.36 13.74 -2.59
CA TYR A 559 11.04 12.56 -3.13
C TYR A 559 11.42 11.57 -2.03
N ILE A 560 11.96 12.07 -0.92
CA ILE A 560 12.30 11.26 0.26
C ILE A 560 11.02 10.64 0.84
N LEU A 561 9.96 11.43 0.97
CA LEU A 561 8.71 10.99 1.54
C LEU A 561 8.05 9.89 0.69
N ILE A 562 7.92 10.10 -0.62
CA ILE A 562 7.36 9.11 -1.55
C ILE A 562 8.19 7.82 -1.51
N PHE A 563 9.52 7.92 -1.46
CA PHE A 563 10.41 6.75 -1.35
C PHE A 563 10.18 5.96 -0.05
N ILE A 564 10.13 6.64 1.10
CA ILE A 564 9.90 6.01 2.41
C ILE A 564 8.51 5.37 2.45
N LEU A 565 7.47 6.08 2.02
CA LEU A 565 6.10 5.58 2.04
C LEU A 565 5.88 4.41 1.09
N ASN A 566 6.69 4.26 0.03
CA ASN A 566 6.66 3.11 -0.89
C ASN A 566 7.62 1.98 -0.49
N SER A 567 8.20 2.04 0.70
CA SER A 567 9.08 1.00 1.26
C SER A 567 8.35 0.04 2.22
N TYR A 568 7.03 -0.07 2.07
CA TYR A 568 6.14 -0.77 3.00
C TYR A 568 6.34 -2.30 3.02
N TRP A 569 7.00 -2.92 2.04
CA TRP A 569 7.29 -4.36 2.08
C TRP A 569 8.54 -4.72 2.89
N ILE A 570 9.45 -3.76 3.13
CA ILE A 570 10.69 -4.00 3.88
C ILE A 570 10.43 -4.51 5.30
N PRO A 571 9.50 -3.94 6.09
CA PRO A 571 9.18 -4.49 7.40
C PRO A 571 8.64 -5.92 7.35
N GLN A 572 7.98 -6.33 6.27
CA GLN A 572 7.52 -7.72 6.10
C GLN A 572 8.69 -8.66 5.74
N ILE A 573 9.60 -8.24 4.87
CA ILE A 573 10.82 -9.01 4.54
C ILE A 573 11.59 -9.32 5.82
N PHE A 574 11.77 -8.32 6.68
CA PHE A 574 12.43 -8.48 7.97
C PHE A 574 11.66 -9.42 8.90
N ARG A 575 10.33 -9.25 9.03
CA ARG A 575 9.49 -10.13 9.87
C ARG A 575 9.55 -11.59 9.40
N ASN A 576 9.53 -11.84 8.09
CA ASN A 576 9.68 -13.17 7.52
C ASN A 576 11.01 -13.82 7.93
N ALA A 577 12.11 -13.07 7.90
CA ALA A 577 13.43 -13.56 8.27
C ALA A 577 13.51 -13.92 9.76
N VAL A 578 12.99 -13.04 10.64
CA VAL A 578 12.91 -13.28 12.09
C VAL A 578 12.10 -14.54 12.38
N LYS A 579 10.91 -14.68 11.76
CA LYS A 579 10.02 -15.83 11.97
C LYS A 579 10.48 -17.14 11.35
N GLY A 580 11.51 -17.14 10.49
CA GLY A 580 12.06 -18.37 9.91
C GLY A 580 11.05 -19.16 9.07
N ILE A 581 10.35 -18.49 8.15
CA ILE A 581 9.36 -19.14 7.29
C ILE A 581 10.07 -20.14 6.34
N PRO A 582 9.67 -21.42 6.35
CA PRO A 582 10.30 -22.46 5.54
C PRO A 582 10.06 -22.26 4.05
N SER A 583 10.88 -22.86 3.20
CA SER A 583 10.82 -22.73 1.74
C SER A 583 9.51 -23.29 1.14
N ARG A 584 9.14 -22.86 -0.07
CA ARG A 584 7.95 -23.39 -0.78
C ARG A 584 7.98 -24.91 -0.91
N ARG A 585 9.16 -25.50 -1.15
CA ARG A 585 9.33 -26.94 -1.27
C ARG A 585 9.09 -27.66 0.05
N GLU A 586 9.59 -27.13 1.17
CA GLU A 586 9.37 -27.69 2.51
C GLU A 586 7.90 -27.59 2.92
N ARG A 587 7.26 -26.45 2.65
CA ARG A 587 5.82 -26.27 2.91
C ARG A 587 4.97 -27.25 2.10
N ALA A 588 5.28 -27.48 0.83
CA ALA A 588 4.59 -28.47 -0.01
C ALA A 588 4.80 -29.92 0.47
N ARG A 589 6.00 -30.26 0.98
CA ARG A 589 6.26 -31.59 1.58
C ARG A 589 5.49 -31.80 2.87
N SER A 590 5.39 -30.77 3.71
CA SER A 590 4.67 -30.84 5.00
C SER A 590 3.14 -30.91 4.87
N SER A 591 2.56 -30.58 3.71
CA SER A 591 1.10 -30.56 3.52
C SER A 591 0.48 -31.92 3.21
N ILE A 592 1.28 -32.98 3.07
CA ILE A 592 0.82 -34.34 2.75
C ILE A 592 0.32 -35.07 4.02
N GLY A 593 0.78 -34.68 5.21
CA GLY A 593 0.29 -35.18 6.50
C GLY A 593 -0.60 -34.17 7.23
N GLY A 594 -1.91 -34.19 6.98
CA GLY A 594 -2.98 -33.64 7.85
C GLY A 594 -3.05 -32.12 8.12
N ASN A 595 -1.95 -31.40 8.27
CA ASN A 595 -1.93 -30.01 8.77
C ASN A 595 -1.86 -28.97 7.64
N ARG A 596 -2.99 -28.80 6.93
CA ARG A 596 -3.11 -27.89 5.77
C ARG A 596 -3.06 -26.38 6.08
N SER A 597 -3.22 -25.92 7.33
CA SER A 597 -3.45 -24.49 7.63
C SER A 597 -2.21 -23.69 8.07
N GLN A 598 -1.21 -24.31 8.70
CA GLN A 598 -0.14 -23.56 9.39
C GLN A 598 1.13 -23.30 8.56
N ASN A 599 1.31 -24.01 7.44
CA ASN A 599 2.48 -23.89 6.55
C ASN A 599 2.19 -23.12 5.25
N LYS A 600 1.35 -22.08 5.33
CA LYS A 600 1.10 -21.15 4.20
C LYS A 600 1.97 -19.91 4.31
N MET A 601 2.23 -19.27 3.17
CA MET A 601 2.91 -17.98 3.12
C MET A 601 2.03 -16.91 3.81
N PRO A 602 2.59 -15.98 4.63
CA PRO A 602 1.78 -15.03 5.40
C PRO A 602 0.97 -14.06 4.53
N LEU A 603 1.56 -13.60 3.43
CA LEU A 603 0.91 -12.69 2.48
C LEU A 603 0.52 -13.43 1.19
N LEU A 604 -0.67 -13.15 0.68
CA LEU A 604 -1.11 -13.60 -0.63
C LEU A 604 -0.38 -12.83 -1.74
N TRP A 605 0.08 -13.54 -2.77
CA TRP A 605 0.68 -12.93 -3.96
C TRP A 605 -0.28 -12.01 -4.71
N SER A 606 -1.59 -12.33 -4.74
CA SER A 606 -2.62 -11.46 -5.30
C SER A 606 -2.73 -10.14 -4.54
N PHE A 607 -2.60 -10.17 -3.20
CA PHE A 607 -2.55 -8.97 -2.37
C PHE A 607 -1.26 -8.18 -2.63
N VAL A 608 -0.08 -8.82 -2.57
CA VAL A 608 1.21 -8.14 -2.76
C VAL A 608 1.30 -7.43 -4.12
N ILE A 609 0.98 -8.14 -5.20
CA ILE A 609 1.06 -7.59 -6.56
C ILE A 609 -0.07 -6.57 -6.78
N GLY A 610 -1.31 -6.91 -6.41
CA GLY A 610 -2.48 -6.04 -6.62
C GLY A 610 -2.34 -4.72 -5.87
N THR A 611 -1.95 -4.76 -4.60
CA THR A 611 -1.70 -3.57 -3.78
C THR A 611 -0.56 -2.71 -4.34
N THR A 612 0.54 -3.33 -4.80
CA THR A 612 1.67 -2.57 -5.36
C THR A 612 1.28 -1.86 -6.66
N ILE A 613 0.52 -2.53 -7.54
CA ILE A 613 0.03 -1.91 -8.78
C ILE A 613 -0.93 -0.77 -8.48
N ILE A 614 -1.94 -1.00 -7.63
CA ILE A 614 -2.95 0.01 -7.30
C ILE A 614 -2.31 1.26 -6.68
N ARG A 615 -1.37 1.09 -5.73
CA ARG A 615 -0.72 2.21 -5.04
C ARG A 615 0.33 2.93 -5.89
N SER A 616 0.97 2.25 -6.85
CA SER A 616 1.94 2.88 -7.75
C SER A 616 1.30 3.68 -8.89
N LEU A 617 0.10 3.31 -9.34
CA LEU A 617 -0.60 3.96 -10.46
C LEU A 617 -0.74 5.49 -10.31
N PRO A 618 -1.21 6.04 -9.16
CA PRO A 618 -1.28 7.49 -8.98
C PRO A 618 0.09 8.17 -9.07
N VAL A 619 1.13 7.58 -8.48
CA VAL A 619 2.49 8.13 -8.52
C VAL A 619 3.03 8.14 -9.94
N VAL A 620 2.86 7.03 -10.67
CA VAL A 620 3.27 6.93 -12.08
C VAL A 620 2.53 7.97 -12.92
N TYR A 621 1.22 8.13 -12.73
CA TYR A 621 0.43 9.11 -13.48
C TYR A 621 0.92 10.56 -13.25
N VAL A 622 1.12 10.95 -12.00
CA VAL A 622 1.53 12.31 -11.61
C VAL A 622 2.92 12.67 -12.16
N PHE A 623 3.86 11.74 -12.15
CA PHE A 623 5.25 12.01 -12.53
C PHE A 623 5.58 11.77 -14.02
N THR A 624 4.78 10.98 -14.74
CA THR A 624 5.05 10.66 -16.16
C THR A 624 4.25 11.54 -17.12
N TYR A 625 3.00 11.86 -16.78
CA TYR A 625 2.11 12.59 -17.67
C TYR A 625 2.36 14.10 -17.56
N SER A 626 2.84 14.72 -18.64
CA SER A 626 3.20 16.14 -18.68
C SER A 626 2.01 17.09 -18.49
N SER A 627 0.80 16.60 -18.76
CA SER A 627 -0.45 17.34 -18.59
C SER A 627 -1.29 16.72 -17.47
N ASN A 628 -0.63 16.24 -16.40
CA ASN A 628 -1.33 15.69 -15.25
C ASN A 628 -2.24 16.75 -14.60
N VAL A 629 -3.33 16.26 -14.02
CA VAL A 629 -4.36 17.10 -13.38
C VAL A 629 -3.78 18.02 -12.31
N PHE A 630 -2.82 17.51 -11.54
CA PHE A 630 -2.17 18.20 -10.42
C PHE A 630 -1.05 19.14 -10.87
N ARG A 631 -0.73 19.16 -12.18
CA ARG A 631 0.38 19.87 -12.83
C ARG A 631 1.72 19.75 -12.09
N HIS A 632 1.96 18.60 -11.49
CA HIS A 632 3.23 18.26 -10.84
C HIS A 632 4.37 18.18 -11.86
N HIS A 633 5.60 18.47 -11.46
CA HIS A 633 6.75 18.41 -12.37
C HIS A 633 6.98 16.98 -12.87
N LYS A 634 7.30 16.87 -14.17
CA LYS A 634 7.58 15.58 -14.80
C LYS A 634 8.99 15.12 -14.44
N ASP A 635 9.10 13.92 -13.87
CA ASP A 635 10.37 13.25 -13.61
C ASP A 635 10.24 11.74 -13.82
N VAL A 636 10.58 11.31 -15.05
CA VAL A 636 10.48 9.91 -15.44
C VAL A 636 11.58 9.07 -14.78
N HIS A 637 12.75 9.67 -14.50
CA HIS A 637 13.87 8.95 -13.89
C HIS A 637 13.52 8.51 -12.47
N PHE A 638 12.87 9.38 -11.69
CA PHE A 638 12.39 9.05 -10.35
C PHE A 638 11.37 7.90 -10.36
N VAL A 639 10.44 7.88 -11.33
CA VAL A 639 9.45 6.79 -11.45
C VAL A 639 10.11 5.46 -11.80
N VAL A 640 11.10 5.47 -12.69
CA VAL A 640 11.87 4.25 -13.02
C VAL A 640 12.62 3.75 -11.79
N PHE A 641 13.29 4.63 -11.06
CA PHE A 641 13.98 4.30 -9.81
C PHE A 641 13.01 3.70 -8.77
N LEU A 642 11.86 4.34 -8.54
CA LEU A 642 10.85 3.87 -7.60
C LEU A 642 10.26 2.51 -8.02
N SER A 643 10.01 2.33 -9.31
CA SER A 643 9.48 1.08 -9.86
C SER A 643 10.49 -0.07 -9.70
N LEU A 644 11.78 0.19 -9.97
CA LEU A 644 12.85 -0.78 -9.72
C LEU A 644 12.98 -1.11 -8.23
N TRP A 645 12.80 -0.12 -7.34
CA TRP A 645 12.81 -0.32 -5.90
C TRP A 645 11.65 -1.21 -5.41
N LEU A 646 10.43 -0.98 -5.90
CA LEU A 646 9.28 -1.84 -5.60
C LEU A 646 9.46 -3.25 -6.14
N LEU A 647 9.98 -3.40 -7.37
CA LEU A 647 10.30 -4.70 -7.96
C LEU A 647 11.39 -5.43 -7.15
N PHE A 648 12.38 -4.71 -6.64
CA PHE A 648 13.41 -5.25 -5.78
C PHE A 648 12.82 -5.80 -4.46
N GLN A 649 11.96 -5.03 -3.80
CA GLN A 649 11.24 -5.48 -2.59
C GLN A 649 10.42 -6.76 -2.85
N ILE A 650 9.64 -6.77 -3.94
CA ILE A 650 8.83 -7.94 -4.35
C ILE A 650 9.73 -9.14 -4.68
N SER A 651 10.84 -8.91 -5.38
CA SER A 651 11.80 -9.97 -5.73
C SER A 651 12.43 -10.59 -4.50
N ILE A 652 12.72 -9.80 -3.45
CA ILE A 652 13.19 -10.34 -2.18
C ILE A 652 12.09 -11.16 -1.51
N LEU A 653 10.86 -10.66 -1.41
CA LEU A 653 9.74 -11.45 -0.88
C LEU A 653 9.55 -12.77 -1.65
N TYR A 654 9.73 -12.75 -2.96
CA TYR A 654 9.63 -13.93 -3.82
C TYR A 654 10.78 -14.91 -3.57
N SER A 655 12.01 -14.40 -3.42
CA SER A 655 13.16 -15.22 -3.07
C SER A 655 12.99 -15.89 -1.71
N GLN A 656 12.45 -15.17 -0.71
CA GLN A 656 12.11 -15.72 0.61
C GLN A 656 11.04 -16.81 0.52
N ASP A 657 10.10 -16.69 -0.42
CA ASP A 657 9.06 -17.68 -0.64
C ASP A 657 9.62 -18.98 -1.21
N VAL A 658 10.52 -18.89 -2.20
CA VAL A 658 11.11 -20.02 -2.93
C VAL A 658 12.24 -20.70 -2.14
N LEU A 659 13.19 -19.91 -1.63
CA LEU A 659 14.42 -20.41 -1.00
C LEU A 659 14.33 -20.51 0.54
N GLY A 660 13.24 -20.00 1.13
CA GLY A 660 13.07 -19.89 2.59
C GLY A 660 13.50 -18.52 3.12
N SER A 661 12.91 -18.04 4.21
CA SER A 661 13.04 -16.61 4.58
C SER A 661 14.41 -16.15 5.04
N ARG A 662 15.29 -17.10 5.39
CA ARG A 662 16.66 -16.86 5.91
C ARG A 662 17.75 -17.19 4.90
N TRP A 663 17.42 -17.42 3.62
CA TRP A 663 18.39 -17.84 2.60
C TRP A 663 19.58 -16.87 2.42
N PHE A 664 19.37 -15.57 2.69
CA PHE A 664 20.39 -14.52 2.60
C PHE A 664 21.11 -14.24 3.93
N LEU A 665 20.76 -14.94 5.01
CA LEU A 665 21.39 -14.80 6.32
C LEU A 665 22.28 -16.02 6.62
N PRO A 666 23.47 -15.84 7.21
CA PRO A 666 24.24 -16.95 7.74
C PRO A 666 23.43 -17.75 8.78
N LYS A 667 23.59 -19.09 8.78
CA LYS A 667 22.83 -20.00 9.66
C LYS A 667 22.96 -19.70 11.17
N HIS A 668 23.98 -18.94 11.56
CA HIS A 668 24.26 -18.61 12.96
C HIS A 668 23.74 -17.23 13.40
N THR A 669 23.13 -16.44 12.51
CA THR A 669 22.76 -15.05 12.81
C THR A 669 21.44 -14.93 13.58
N ILE A 670 20.51 -15.88 13.40
CA ILE A 670 19.23 -15.91 14.10
C ILE A 670 18.95 -17.37 14.50
N PRO A 671 18.70 -17.68 15.79
CA PRO A 671 18.33 -19.03 16.20
C PRO A 671 17.06 -19.50 15.48
N ASP A 672 16.94 -20.80 15.26
CA ASP A 672 15.72 -21.38 14.68
C ASP A 672 14.52 -21.02 15.56
N GLY A 673 13.46 -20.53 14.90
CA GLY A 673 12.24 -20.15 15.60
C GLY A 673 11.68 -21.35 16.34
N TYR A 674 11.06 -21.11 17.49
CA TYR A 674 10.43 -22.16 18.29
C TYR A 674 9.53 -23.04 17.39
N SER A 675 9.88 -24.31 17.27
CA SER A 675 8.98 -25.29 16.68
C SER A 675 7.86 -25.52 17.68
N TYR A 676 6.63 -25.16 17.30
CA TYR A 676 5.41 -25.44 18.08
C TYR A 676 5.19 -26.95 18.34
N PHE A 677 6.04 -27.79 17.75
CA PHE A 677 6.06 -29.23 17.90
C PHE A 677 7.42 -29.68 18.46
N LYS A 678 7.89 -29.11 19.58
CA LYS A 678 8.86 -29.84 20.39
C LYS A 678 8.04 -30.82 21.25
N PRO A 679 7.95 -32.11 20.88
CA PRO A 679 7.32 -33.08 21.76
C PRO A 679 8.09 -33.05 23.08
N LEU A 680 7.38 -32.80 24.19
CA LEU A 680 7.93 -33.05 25.50
C LEU A 680 8.22 -34.54 25.57
N SER A 681 9.48 -34.92 25.78
CA SER A 681 9.86 -36.32 25.93
C SER A 681 9.12 -36.93 27.12
N ASN A 682 8.72 -38.20 27.04
CA ASN A 682 8.15 -38.93 28.19
C ASN A 682 9.06 -38.87 29.41
N GLU A 683 10.39 -38.79 29.21
CA GLU A 683 11.38 -38.60 30.27
C GLU A 683 11.16 -37.27 31.02
N TYR A 684 11.11 -36.15 30.31
CA TYR A 684 10.79 -34.82 30.85
C TYR A 684 9.42 -34.77 31.56
N ILE A 685 8.39 -35.43 30.99
CA ILE A 685 7.05 -35.53 31.61
C ILE A 685 7.08 -36.45 32.85
N SER A 686 7.91 -37.49 32.89
CA SER A 686 8.02 -38.38 34.04
C SER A 686 8.88 -37.83 35.18
N GLU A 687 9.91 -37.04 34.84
CA GLU A 687 10.79 -36.40 35.82
C GLU A 687 10.15 -35.15 36.44
N HIS A 688 9.30 -34.44 35.69
CA HIS A 688 8.73 -33.15 36.10
C HIS A 688 7.19 -33.15 36.20
N GLY A 689 6.53 -34.25 35.82
CA GLY A 689 5.07 -34.42 35.89
C GLY A 689 4.64 -35.09 37.19
N GLY A 690 4.86 -34.39 38.30
CA GLY A 690 4.20 -34.65 39.58
C GLY A 690 3.57 -33.33 40.02
N GLY A 691 2.26 -33.31 40.24
CA GLY A 691 1.47 -32.09 40.42
C GLY A 691 1.82 -31.27 41.67
N THR A 692 2.90 -30.49 41.60
CA THR A 692 3.18 -29.34 42.46
C THR A 692 3.43 -28.10 41.59
N ALA A 693 3.11 -26.92 42.12
CA ALA A 693 3.20 -25.62 41.43
C ALA A 693 4.64 -25.20 41.00
N GLU A 694 5.62 -26.10 41.14
CA GLU A 694 7.04 -25.87 40.85
C GLU A 694 7.46 -26.33 39.44
N HIS A 695 6.59 -27.02 38.68
CA HIS A 695 6.92 -27.50 37.33
C HIS A 695 5.93 -26.99 36.27
N THR A 696 6.37 -25.99 35.51
CA THR A 696 5.61 -25.34 34.43
C THR A 696 6.31 -25.53 33.09
N VAL A 697 5.55 -25.58 32.01
CA VAL A 697 6.09 -25.51 30.64
C VAL A 697 5.61 -24.23 29.99
N ASP A 698 6.53 -23.52 29.34
CA ASP A 698 6.21 -22.33 28.57
C ASP A 698 5.23 -22.68 27.43
N CYS A 699 4.03 -22.12 27.49
CA CYS A 699 3.08 -22.19 26.40
C CYS A 699 3.65 -21.47 25.17
N ALA A 700 3.79 -22.18 24.05
CA ALA A 700 4.36 -21.61 22.82
C ALA A 700 3.52 -20.46 22.19
N ILE A 701 2.29 -20.23 22.67
CA ILE A 701 1.38 -19.19 22.18
C ILE A 701 1.45 -17.92 23.03
N CYS A 702 1.41 -18.04 24.36
CA CYS A 702 1.41 -16.90 25.26
C CYS A 702 2.72 -16.71 26.06
N MET A 703 3.68 -17.63 25.90
CA MET A 703 4.95 -17.68 26.64
C MET A 703 4.76 -17.54 28.15
N SER A 704 3.67 -18.14 28.66
CA SER A 704 3.45 -18.27 30.09
C SER A 704 3.70 -19.68 30.52
N ASP A 705 4.24 -19.79 31.71
CA ASP A 705 4.28 -20.97 32.54
C ASP A 705 2.88 -21.58 32.66
N VAL A 706 2.65 -22.66 31.93
CA VAL A 706 1.44 -23.48 32.08
C VAL A 706 1.81 -24.66 32.98
N PRO A 707 1.18 -24.80 34.15
CA PRO A 707 1.32 -26.00 34.95
C PRO A 707 0.78 -27.20 34.18
N ILE A 708 1.56 -28.27 34.09
CA ILE A 708 1.11 -29.53 33.50
C ILE A 708 0.37 -30.31 34.59
N TYR A 709 -0.96 -30.29 34.54
CA TYR A 709 -1.79 -31.13 35.40
C TYR A 709 -2.00 -32.49 34.75
N ILE A 710 -1.41 -33.53 35.34
CA ILE A 710 -1.83 -34.91 35.09
C ILE A 710 -2.94 -35.20 36.10
N GLU A 711 -4.15 -34.78 35.79
CA GLU A 711 -5.32 -35.07 36.62
C GLU A 711 -5.96 -36.38 36.12
N GLU A 712 -5.81 -37.47 36.87
CA GLU A 712 -6.61 -38.68 36.68
C GLU A 712 -8.06 -38.42 37.15
N ILE A 713 -8.85 -37.70 36.34
CA ILE A 713 -10.29 -37.52 36.63
C ILE A 713 -11.07 -38.74 36.07
N PRO A 714 -11.87 -39.45 36.88
CA PRO A 714 -12.53 -40.69 36.46
C PRO A 714 -13.66 -40.52 35.40
N GLU A 715 -14.07 -39.30 35.06
CA GLU A 715 -15.33 -39.04 34.34
C GLU A 715 -15.22 -38.25 33.02
N THR A 716 -14.03 -37.82 32.60
CA THR A 716 -13.85 -37.17 31.29
C THR A 716 -13.05 -38.07 30.36
N HIS A 717 -13.77 -38.71 29.44
CA HIS A 717 -13.25 -39.50 28.31
C HIS A 717 -12.18 -40.54 28.68
N LYS A 718 -12.55 -41.82 28.59
CA LYS A 718 -11.55 -42.85 28.25
C LYS A 718 -10.95 -42.47 26.90
N VAL A 719 -9.91 -41.66 26.94
CA VAL A 719 -9.03 -41.41 25.83
C VAL A 719 -8.24 -42.70 25.71
N ASP A 720 -8.74 -43.59 24.84
CA ASP A 720 -8.10 -44.83 24.46
C ASP A 720 -6.61 -44.56 24.13
N GLN A 721 -5.71 -45.46 24.51
CA GLN A 721 -4.29 -45.44 24.13
C GLN A 721 -4.08 -45.29 22.61
N HIS A 722 -5.11 -45.51 21.79
CA HIS A 722 -5.13 -45.23 20.35
C HIS A 722 -5.16 -43.73 19.99
N SER A 723 -5.48 -42.84 20.92
CA SER A 723 -5.74 -41.41 20.64
C SER A 723 -4.53 -40.49 20.88
N TYR A 724 -3.48 -41.00 21.52
CA TYR A 724 -2.15 -40.37 21.54
C TYR A 724 -1.17 -41.29 20.84
N MET A 725 -0.70 -40.92 19.65
CA MET A 725 0.48 -41.54 19.05
C MET A 725 1.72 -41.10 19.85
N VAL A 726 1.95 -41.75 20.99
CA VAL A 726 3.30 -41.90 21.52
C VAL A 726 4.00 -42.84 20.55
N THR A 727 4.67 -42.30 19.54
CA THR A 727 5.52 -43.11 18.66
C THR A 727 6.64 -43.68 19.52
N PRO A 728 6.74 -45.01 19.72
CA PRO A 728 7.90 -45.59 20.38
C PRO A 728 9.14 -45.16 19.60
N SER A 729 10.14 -44.60 20.26
CA SER A 729 11.41 -44.32 19.60
C SER A 729 12.11 -45.65 19.39
N VAL A 730 12.04 -46.17 18.17
CA VAL A 730 12.68 -47.43 17.82
C VAL A 730 14.19 -47.23 17.79
N LYS A 731 14.91 -48.05 18.55
CA LYS A 731 16.36 -47.98 18.70
C LYS A 731 17.09 -49.07 17.91
N ALA A 732 16.42 -50.17 17.56
CA ALA A 732 16.99 -51.22 16.71
C ALA A 732 15.91 -51.92 15.86
N CYS A 733 16.32 -52.53 14.75
CA CYS A 733 15.44 -53.36 13.92
C CYS A 733 16.04 -54.76 13.73
N LEU A 734 15.23 -55.80 13.92
CA LEU A 734 15.60 -57.19 13.66
C LEU A 734 14.76 -57.74 12.51
N PHE A 735 15.40 -58.47 11.60
CA PHE A 735 14.77 -58.94 10.37
C PHE A 735 14.80 -60.46 10.29
N ASP A 736 13.70 -61.09 9.87
CA ASP A 736 13.78 -62.39 9.21
C ASP A 736 14.42 -62.25 7.81
N MET A 737 14.67 -63.35 7.12
CA MET A 737 15.23 -63.38 5.79
C MET A 737 14.26 -63.98 4.78
N ASP A 738 13.76 -65.18 5.08
CA ASP A 738 13.12 -66.07 4.12
C ASP A 738 11.66 -65.64 3.97
N GLY A 739 11.25 -65.16 2.79
CA GLY A 739 9.87 -64.69 2.57
C GLY A 739 9.62 -63.24 3.00
N LEU A 740 10.58 -62.60 3.68
CA LEU A 740 10.52 -61.18 4.08
C LEU A 740 11.48 -60.30 3.27
N LEU A 741 12.77 -60.62 3.26
CA LEU A 741 13.78 -59.83 2.56
C LEU A 741 13.97 -60.32 1.12
N ILE A 742 13.85 -61.63 0.91
CA ILE A 742 14.06 -62.29 -0.37
C ILE A 742 12.91 -63.27 -0.69
N ASN A 743 12.65 -63.49 -1.97
CA ASN A 743 11.53 -64.29 -2.50
C ASN A 743 11.71 -65.82 -2.37
N THR A 744 12.28 -66.30 -1.27
CA THR A 744 12.57 -67.73 -1.08
C THR A 744 11.32 -68.61 -0.97
N GLU A 745 10.20 -68.06 -0.51
CA GLU A 745 8.91 -68.76 -0.42
C GLU A 745 8.37 -69.17 -1.79
N ASP A 746 8.67 -68.40 -2.84
CA ASP A 746 8.31 -68.73 -4.21
C ASP A 746 9.15 -69.90 -4.72
N ILE A 747 10.46 -69.86 -4.45
CA ILE A 747 11.39 -70.94 -4.84
C ILE A 747 11.06 -72.24 -4.10
N TYR A 748 10.72 -72.17 -2.81
CA TYR A 748 10.23 -73.34 -2.07
C TYR A 748 8.95 -73.91 -2.68
N THR A 749 8.03 -73.05 -3.11
CA THR A 749 6.77 -73.48 -3.75
C THR A 749 7.03 -74.11 -5.11
N GLU A 750 7.92 -73.51 -5.91
CA GLU A 750 8.27 -73.99 -7.24
C GLU A 750 8.97 -75.36 -7.17
N THR A 751 9.98 -75.51 -6.32
CA THR A 751 10.72 -76.78 -6.14
C THR A 751 9.84 -77.89 -5.55
N LEU A 752 8.93 -77.54 -4.64
CA LEU A 752 7.94 -78.48 -4.14
C LEU A 752 6.93 -78.87 -5.24
N ASN A 753 6.44 -77.93 -6.03
CA ASN A 753 5.54 -78.22 -7.15
C ASN A 753 6.18 -79.10 -8.22
N GLU A 754 7.47 -78.91 -8.51
CA GLU A 754 8.23 -79.81 -9.38
C GLU A 754 8.28 -81.23 -8.81
N THR A 755 8.60 -81.36 -7.52
CA THR A 755 8.59 -82.65 -6.83
C THR A 755 7.20 -83.29 -6.87
N LEU A 756 6.13 -82.53 -6.62
CA LEU A 756 4.74 -83.02 -6.66
C LEU A 756 4.30 -83.45 -8.06
N ALA A 757 4.71 -82.70 -9.10
CA ALA A 757 4.38 -82.99 -10.48
C ALA A 757 4.97 -84.33 -10.95
N GLU A 758 6.17 -84.69 -10.50
CA GLU A 758 6.80 -85.98 -10.80
C GLU A 758 6.00 -87.18 -10.26
N PHE A 759 5.27 -87.00 -9.16
CA PHE A 759 4.37 -88.01 -8.58
C PHE A 759 2.91 -87.85 -9.04
N GLY A 760 2.65 -87.02 -10.06
CA GLY A 760 1.31 -86.77 -10.58
C GLY A 760 0.36 -86.11 -9.58
N LYS A 761 0.89 -85.36 -8.61
CA LYS A 761 0.11 -84.62 -7.60
C LYS A 761 -0.14 -83.19 -8.08
N GLY A 762 -1.24 -82.61 -7.62
CA GLY A 762 -1.58 -81.21 -7.88
C GLY A 762 -0.62 -80.23 -7.17
N PRO A 763 -0.65 -78.94 -7.53
CA PRO A 763 0.23 -77.94 -6.94
C PRO A 763 -0.05 -77.75 -5.44
N LEU A 764 0.94 -77.19 -4.75
CA LEU A 764 0.85 -76.77 -3.37
C LEU A 764 -0.22 -75.70 -3.21
N THR A 765 -1.26 -76.00 -2.41
CA THR A 765 -2.33 -75.05 -2.11
C THR A 765 -1.99 -74.21 -0.87
N TRP A 766 -2.51 -72.99 -0.80
CA TRP A 766 -2.18 -72.04 0.27
C TRP A 766 -2.62 -72.47 1.67
N ASP A 767 -3.71 -73.24 1.78
CA ASP A 767 -4.17 -73.81 3.04
C ASP A 767 -3.21 -74.85 3.63
N VAL A 768 -2.36 -75.45 2.78
CA VAL A 768 -1.28 -76.36 3.16
C VAL A 768 0.02 -75.57 3.36
N LYS A 769 0.38 -74.69 2.42
CA LYS A 769 1.60 -73.86 2.48
C LYS A 769 1.72 -73.09 3.79
N ILE A 770 0.64 -72.46 4.25
CA ILE A 770 0.65 -71.66 5.49
C ILE A 770 0.91 -72.50 6.75
N LYS A 771 0.63 -73.81 6.71
CA LYS A 771 0.91 -74.75 7.81
C LYS A 771 2.33 -75.31 7.77
N LEU A 772 3.05 -75.11 6.66
CA LEU A 772 4.44 -75.53 6.45
C LEU A 772 5.42 -74.39 6.75
N GLN A 773 5.00 -73.14 6.54
CA GLN A 773 5.83 -71.94 6.76
C GLN A 773 6.39 -71.88 8.19
N GLY A 774 7.70 -71.67 8.29
CA GLY A 774 8.44 -71.55 9.54
C GLY A 774 8.65 -72.86 10.31
N LEU A 775 8.26 -74.03 9.78
CA LEU A 775 8.62 -75.32 10.36
C LEU A 775 10.06 -75.71 10.00
N PRO A 776 10.75 -76.49 10.87
CA PRO A 776 11.99 -77.15 10.49
C PRO A 776 11.78 -78.07 9.27
N GLY A 777 12.76 -78.08 8.35
CA GLY A 777 12.70 -78.84 7.08
C GLY A 777 12.20 -80.29 7.22
N PRO A 778 12.74 -81.11 8.14
CA PRO A 778 12.29 -82.49 8.32
C PRO A 778 10.84 -82.64 8.78
N GLU A 779 10.31 -81.65 9.52
CA GLU A 779 8.90 -81.66 9.96
C GLU A 779 7.98 -81.22 8.81
N ALA A 780 8.39 -80.20 8.04
CA ALA A 780 7.68 -79.78 6.85
C ALA A 780 7.60 -80.91 5.80
N GLY A 781 8.72 -81.60 5.56
CA GLY A 781 8.78 -82.73 4.63
C GLY A 781 7.86 -83.89 5.01
N LYS A 782 7.82 -84.26 6.30
CA LYS A 782 6.86 -85.26 6.80
C LYS A 782 5.42 -84.87 6.51
N ARG A 783 5.04 -83.61 6.80
CA ARG A 783 3.67 -83.12 6.57
C ARG A 783 3.32 -83.12 5.09
N VAL A 784 4.25 -82.79 4.20
CA VAL A 784 4.04 -82.86 2.75
C VAL A 784 3.82 -84.31 2.29
N ILE A 785 4.69 -85.24 2.71
CA ILE A 785 4.59 -86.67 2.35
C ILE A 785 3.25 -87.25 2.82
N GLU A 786 2.84 -86.95 4.06
CA GLU A 786 1.57 -87.39 4.63
C GLU A 786 0.36 -86.77 3.91
N HIS A 787 0.39 -85.46 3.64
CA HIS A 787 -0.72 -84.74 3.02
C HIS A 787 -0.96 -85.19 1.58
N TYR A 788 0.10 -85.28 0.77
CA TYR A 788 0.02 -85.67 -0.64
C TYR A 788 0.12 -87.18 -0.87
N LYS A 789 0.37 -87.97 0.19
CA LYS A 789 0.58 -89.43 0.16
C LYS A 789 1.66 -89.79 -0.87
N LEU A 790 2.85 -89.22 -0.70
CA LEU A 790 3.98 -89.47 -1.61
C LEU A 790 4.61 -90.84 -1.33
N PRO A 791 4.95 -91.64 -2.35
CA PRO A 791 5.52 -92.97 -2.19
C PRO A 791 7.04 -92.94 -2.01
N ILE A 792 7.54 -92.02 -1.18
CA ILE A 792 8.99 -91.82 -0.91
C ILE A 792 9.23 -91.61 0.58
N THR A 793 10.44 -91.93 1.02
CA THR A 793 10.90 -91.66 2.39
C THR A 793 11.23 -90.19 2.61
N LEU A 794 11.33 -89.77 3.88
CA LEU A 794 11.73 -88.40 4.21
C LEU A 794 13.12 -88.06 3.68
N ASP A 795 14.07 -88.99 3.77
CA ASP A 795 15.44 -88.77 3.31
C ASP A 795 15.49 -88.60 1.79
N GLU A 796 14.76 -89.42 1.03
CA GLU A 796 14.64 -89.27 -0.43
C GLU A 796 13.95 -87.95 -0.84
N TYR A 797 12.92 -87.54 -0.08
CA TYR A 797 12.25 -86.26 -0.30
C TYR A 797 13.17 -85.07 0.00
N ASP A 798 13.91 -85.11 1.10
CA ASP A 798 14.81 -84.03 1.52
C ASP A 798 16.00 -83.92 0.57
N GLU A 799 16.63 -85.03 0.16
CA GLU A 799 17.72 -85.03 -0.84
C GLU A 799 17.26 -84.40 -2.16
N ARG A 800 16.07 -84.77 -2.63
CA ARG A 800 15.50 -84.26 -3.88
C ARG A 800 15.19 -82.77 -3.80
N ASN A 801 14.55 -82.32 -2.73
CA ASN A 801 14.27 -80.91 -2.53
C ASN A 801 15.55 -80.08 -2.38
N VAL A 802 16.54 -80.57 -1.64
CA VAL A 802 17.84 -79.89 -1.49
C VAL A 802 18.55 -79.76 -2.83
N ALA A 803 18.51 -80.79 -3.69
CA ALA A 803 19.10 -80.74 -5.02
C ALA A 803 18.42 -79.70 -5.92
N LEU A 804 17.08 -79.69 -5.97
CA LEU A 804 16.31 -78.71 -6.76
C LEU A 804 16.49 -77.28 -6.25
N GLN A 805 16.42 -77.10 -4.93
CA GLN A 805 16.62 -75.82 -4.27
C GLN A 805 18.01 -75.23 -4.54
N SER A 806 19.06 -76.05 -4.45
CA SER A 806 20.45 -75.58 -4.64
C SER A 806 20.70 -75.04 -6.05
N LEU A 807 19.96 -75.52 -7.06
CA LEU A 807 20.03 -75.00 -8.43
C LEU A 807 19.35 -73.63 -8.59
N LYS A 808 18.39 -73.31 -7.73
CA LYS A 808 17.55 -72.10 -7.84
C LYS A 808 17.90 -70.99 -6.86
N TRP A 809 18.76 -71.22 -5.87
CA TRP A 809 19.17 -70.16 -4.93
C TRP A 809 19.80 -68.94 -5.60
N GLY A 810 20.46 -69.10 -6.75
CA GLY A 810 20.99 -67.98 -7.54
C GLY A 810 19.92 -67.07 -8.16
N THR A 811 18.64 -67.46 -8.12
CA THR A 811 17.51 -66.64 -8.60
C THR A 811 16.78 -65.92 -7.46
N CYS A 812 17.29 -65.98 -6.23
CA CYS A 812 16.74 -65.18 -5.13
C CYS A 812 16.91 -63.69 -5.44
N GLU A 813 15.86 -62.90 -5.24
CA GLU A 813 15.85 -61.45 -5.41
C GLU A 813 15.25 -60.78 -4.18
N PHE A 814 15.61 -59.51 -3.95
CA PHE A 814 15.01 -58.72 -2.88
C PHE A 814 13.51 -58.51 -3.12
N LEU A 815 12.71 -58.70 -2.07
CA LEU A 815 11.30 -58.35 -2.09
C LEU A 815 11.12 -56.82 -2.16
N PRO A 816 10.01 -56.33 -2.74
CA PRO A 816 9.75 -54.89 -2.89
C PRO A 816 9.89 -54.14 -1.56
N GLY A 817 10.71 -53.08 -1.56
CA GLY A 817 10.97 -52.24 -0.38
C GLY A 817 12.07 -52.73 0.55
N ALA A 818 12.50 -54.01 0.49
CA ALA A 818 13.48 -54.58 1.42
C ALA A 818 14.85 -53.87 1.36
N LEU A 819 15.46 -53.78 0.18
CA LEU A 819 16.77 -53.15 0.00
C LEU A 819 16.74 -51.64 0.34
N ASN A 820 15.66 -50.96 -0.02
CA ASN A 820 15.47 -49.54 0.29
C ASN A 820 15.38 -49.29 1.80
N LEU A 821 14.66 -50.15 2.52
CA LEU A 821 14.55 -50.09 3.98
C LEU A 821 15.92 -50.30 4.65
N LEU A 822 16.68 -51.32 4.24
CA LEU A 822 18.02 -51.59 4.80
C LEU A 822 18.98 -50.41 4.55
N LYS A 823 19.01 -49.86 3.34
CA LYS A 823 19.83 -48.68 3.00
C LYS A 823 19.42 -47.45 3.81
N TYR A 824 18.11 -47.26 4.04
CA TYR A 824 17.59 -46.17 4.86
C TYR A 824 18.01 -46.29 6.33
N LEU A 825 17.82 -47.46 6.94
CA LEU A 825 18.17 -47.69 8.34
C LEU A 825 19.68 -47.51 8.59
N LYS A 826 20.51 -47.96 7.65
CA LYS A 826 21.96 -47.74 7.71
C LYS A 826 22.32 -46.25 7.64
N LEU A 827 21.68 -45.49 6.75
CA LEU A 827 21.88 -44.04 6.63
C LEU A 827 21.45 -43.28 7.90
N LYS A 828 20.46 -43.82 8.64
CA LYS A 828 20.00 -43.29 9.93
C LYS A 828 20.81 -43.76 11.13
N ASN A 829 21.85 -44.57 10.92
CA ASN A 829 22.65 -45.20 11.98
C ASN A 829 21.81 -46.02 12.97
N ILE A 830 20.76 -46.69 12.48
CA ILE A 830 19.93 -47.57 13.31
C ILE A 830 20.55 -48.97 13.26
N PRO A 831 20.93 -49.56 14.42
CA PRO A 831 21.43 -50.92 14.50
C PRO A 831 20.44 -51.94 13.91
N ILE A 832 20.93 -52.78 12.99
CA ILE A 832 20.12 -53.82 12.35
C ILE A 832 20.73 -55.22 12.45
N ALA A 833 19.90 -56.21 12.82
CA ALA A 833 20.30 -57.62 12.90
C ALA A 833 19.44 -58.51 11.99
N LEU A 834 20.08 -59.53 11.39
CA LEU A 834 19.42 -60.60 10.66
C LEU A 834 19.28 -61.84 11.55
N CYS A 835 18.08 -62.40 11.65
CA CYS A 835 17.74 -63.53 12.50
C CYS A 835 16.94 -64.57 11.70
N THR A 836 17.64 -65.50 11.03
CA THR A 836 17.03 -66.48 10.13
C THR A 836 17.07 -67.91 10.69
N SER A 837 16.02 -68.69 10.42
CA SER A 837 15.98 -70.14 10.72
C SER A 837 16.82 -70.97 9.73
N SER A 838 17.32 -70.38 8.64
CA SER A 838 18.22 -71.05 7.69
C SER A 838 19.58 -71.36 8.33
N ASN A 839 20.13 -72.54 8.06
CA ASN A 839 21.50 -72.88 8.46
C ASN A 839 22.53 -72.09 7.62
N LYS A 840 23.79 -72.07 8.06
CA LYS A 840 24.85 -71.28 7.43
C LYS A 840 25.06 -71.60 5.94
N THR A 841 24.90 -72.86 5.54
CA THR A 841 25.03 -73.30 4.13
C THR A 841 23.90 -72.75 3.26
N LYS A 842 22.64 -72.87 3.72
CA LYS A 842 21.47 -72.34 3.01
C LYS A 842 21.48 -70.81 2.97
N PHE A 843 21.87 -70.17 4.08
CA PHE A 843 22.06 -68.72 4.13
C PHE A 843 23.01 -68.26 3.01
N ARG A 844 24.23 -68.82 2.94
CA ARG A 844 25.21 -68.46 1.90
C ARG A 844 24.70 -68.72 0.49
N GLY A 845 24.04 -69.86 0.27
CA GLY A 845 23.47 -70.19 -1.05
C GLY A 845 22.48 -69.14 -1.53
N LYS A 846 21.62 -68.64 -0.63
CA LYS A 846 20.56 -67.66 -0.95
C LYS A 846 21.05 -66.22 -1.09
N THR A 847 22.15 -65.87 -0.42
CA THR A 847 22.55 -64.45 -0.25
C THR A 847 23.87 -64.07 -0.90
N SER A 848 24.70 -65.04 -1.35
CA SER A 848 26.04 -64.76 -1.87
C SER A 848 26.10 -63.83 -3.09
N HIS A 849 25.03 -63.71 -3.86
CA HIS A 849 24.91 -62.77 -5.00
C HIS A 849 24.18 -61.46 -4.63
N LEU A 850 23.75 -61.30 -3.38
CA LEU A 850 22.97 -60.17 -2.87
C LEU A 850 23.72 -59.37 -1.79
N GLU A 851 25.06 -59.30 -1.89
CA GLU A 851 25.94 -58.65 -0.92
C GLU A 851 25.53 -57.19 -0.63
N GLU A 852 24.98 -56.48 -1.64
CA GLU A 852 24.58 -55.06 -1.50
C GLU A 852 23.54 -54.77 -0.41
N GLY A 853 22.76 -55.77 0.02
CA GLY A 853 21.82 -55.65 1.13
C GLY A 853 22.31 -56.38 2.38
N PHE A 854 22.89 -57.57 2.24
CA PHE A 854 23.28 -58.37 3.39
C PHE A 854 24.53 -57.86 4.12
N ASP A 855 25.40 -57.10 3.45
CA ASP A 855 26.56 -56.42 4.08
C ASP A 855 26.15 -55.23 4.95
N LEU A 856 24.90 -54.77 4.85
CA LEU A 856 24.40 -53.66 5.67
C LEU A 856 24.12 -54.09 7.12
N PHE A 857 23.87 -55.38 7.36
CA PHE A 857 23.57 -55.93 8.68
C PHE A 857 24.75 -55.81 9.63
N ASP A 858 24.48 -55.37 10.85
CA ASP A 858 25.50 -55.27 11.87
C ASP A 858 25.81 -56.63 12.51
N THR A 859 24.81 -57.51 12.51
CA THR A 859 24.85 -58.84 13.10
C THR A 859 24.02 -59.81 12.26
N ILE A 860 24.49 -61.06 12.11
CA ILE A 860 23.76 -62.13 11.43
C ILE A 860 23.75 -63.38 12.30
N VAL A 861 22.56 -63.85 12.67
CA VAL A 861 22.32 -65.07 13.43
C VAL A 861 21.59 -66.09 12.55
N THR A 862 22.20 -67.26 12.35
CA THR A 862 21.64 -68.38 11.57
C THR A 862 21.02 -69.45 12.48
N GLY A 863 20.13 -70.27 11.93
CA GLY A 863 19.36 -71.25 12.71
C GLY A 863 20.19 -72.40 13.32
N ASP A 864 21.42 -72.59 12.84
CA ASP A 864 22.41 -73.56 13.34
C ASP A 864 23.43 -72.93 14.30
N ASP A 865 23.18 -71.72 14.80
CA ASP A 865 24.03 -71.06 15.79
C ASP A 865 24.09 -71.90 17.09
N PRO A 866 25.29 -72.31 17.55
CA PRO A 866 25.44 -73.19 18.71
C PRO A 866 24.96 -72.56 20.02
N ARG A 867 24.75 -71.23 20.07
CA ARG A 867 24.24 -70.50 21.22
C ARG A 867 22.72 -70.65 21.39
N ILE A 868 22.02 -71.12 20.36
CA ILE A 868 20.58 -71.43 20.42
C ILE A 868 20.44 -72.91 20.79
N ALA A 869 19.75 -73.19 21.90
CA ALA A 869 19.53 -74.57 22.33
C ALA A 869 18.73 -75.37 21.30
N LYS A 870 19.09 -76.64 21.08
CA LYS A 870 18.36 -77.52 20.15
C LYS A 870 16.87 -77.56 20.50
N GLY A 871 16.01 -77.31 19.51
CA GLY A 871 14.55 -77.24 19.70
C GLY A 871 14.02 -75.87 20.14
N ARG A 872 14.87 -74.86 20.29
CA ARG A 872 14.48 -73.47 20.64
C ARG A 872 14.59 -72.46 19.49
N GLY A 873 14.39 -72.92 18.25
CA GLY A 873 14.15 -72.02 17.12
C GLY A 873 12.76 -71.37 17.18
N LYS A 874 12.41 -70.54 16.19
CA LYS A 874 11.05 -69.98 16.05
C LYS A 874 10.01 -71.13 16.16
N PRO A 875 8.98 -71.05 17.01
CA PRO A 875 8.36 -69.84 17.58
C PRO A 875 8.90 -69.37 18.93
N PHE A 876 10.02 -69.89 19.44
CA PHE A 876 10.65 -69.37 20.66
C PHE A 876 11.48 -68.11 20.37
N PRO A 877 11.64 -67.18 21.34
CA PRO A 877 12.23 -65.85 21.11
C PRO A 877 13.76 -65.82 21.02
N ASP A 878 14.44 -66.95 21.20
CA ASP A 878 15.90 -67.05 21.41
C ASP A 878 16.73 -66.39 20.31
N ILE A 879 16.31 -66.54 19.06
CA ILE A 879 17.05 -65.98 17.93
C ILE A 879 17.03 -64.45 17.94
N TRP A 880 15.93 -63.83 18.35
CA TRP A 880 15.80 -62.39 18.50
C TRP A 880 16.57 -61.88 19.73
N GLN A 881 16.53 -62.64 20.83
CA GLN A 881 17.31 -62.34 22.04
C GLN A 881 18.81 -62.34 21.76
N LEU A 882 19.29 -63.32 20.98
CA LEU A 882 20.68 -63.41 20.58
C LEU A 882 21.07 -62.26 19.64
N GLY A 883 20.23 -61.94 18.64
CA GLY A 883 20.46 -60.83 17.73
C GLY A 883 20.54 -59.48 18.44
N LEU A 884 19.62 -59.19 19.36
CA LEU A 884 19.64 -57.95 20.15
C LEU A 884 20.85 -57.90 21.08
N LYS A 885 21.21 -59.02 21.72
CA LYS A 885 22.39 -59.10 22.57
C LYS A 885 23.67 -58.73 21.81
N GLU A 886 23.85 -59.26 20.60
CA GLU A 886 25.01 -58.93 19.77
C GLU A 886 25.02 -57.47 19.31
N LEU A 887 23.85 -56.88 18.99
CA LEU A 887 23.78 -55.45 18.70
C LEU A 887 24.19 -54.60 19.90
N ASN A 888 23.67 -54.91 21.09
CA ASN A 888 24.01 -54.20 22.33
C ASN A 888 25.49 -54.33 22.68
N GLU A 889 26.09 -55.52 22.53
CA GLU A 889 27.53 -55.72 22.74
C GLU A 889 28.38 -54.95 21.71
N LYS A 890 27.99 -54.95 20.44
CA LYS A 890 28.71 -54.29 19.34
C LYS A 890 28.69 -52.77 19.45
N PHE A 891 27.55 -52.18 19.84
CA PHE A 891 27.36 -50.73 19.91
C PHE A 891 27.49 -50.15 21.33
N HIS A 892 27.76 -50.98 22.34
CA HIS A 892 27.81 -50.59 23.74
C HIS A 892 26.52 -49.89 24.21
N THR A 893 25.37 -50.44 23.83
CA THR A 893 24.03 -49.92 24.15
C THR A 893 23.25 -50.86 25.07
N ASP A 894 22.20 -50.33 25.71
CA ASP A 894 21.24 -51.11 26.53
C ASP A 894 19.84 -51.03 25.91
N ILE A 895 19.70 -51.48 24.66
CA ILE A 895 18.42 -51.49 23.93
C ILE A 895 17.57 -52.64 24.45
N LYS A 896 16.31 -52.36 24.80
CA LYS A 896 15.34 -53.34 25.29
C LYS A 896 14.45 -53.90 24.16
N PRO A 897 13.84 -55.10 24.32
CA PRO A 897 13.00 -55.69 23.29
C PRO A 897 11.82 -54.80 22.84
N ASP A 898 11.21 -54.05 23.74
CA ASP A 898 10.10 -53.11 23.46
C ASP A 898 10.53 -51.84 22.71
N GLU A 899 11.84 -51.58 22.63
CA GLU A 899 12.43 -50.51 21.82
C GLU A 899 12.87 -51.01 20.43
N CYS A 900 12.57 -52.28 20.11
CA CYS A 900 12.92 -52.92 18.86
C CYS A 900 11.68 -53.11 17.96
N ILE A 901 11.91 -53.04 16.64
CA ILE A 901 10.96 -53.57 15.65
C ILE A 901 11.49 -54.89 15.11
N VAL A 902 10.62 -55.89 15.06
CA VAL A 902 10.86 -57.15 14.36
C VAL A 902 10.05 -57.17 13.06
N PHE A 903 10.71 -57.43 11.94
CA PHE A 903 10.06 -57.66 10.66
C PHE A 903 9.98 -59.18 10.41
N GLU A 904 8.79 -59.68 10.04
CA GLU A 904 8.53 -61.10 9.83
C GLU A 904 7.47 -61.35 8.74
N ASP A 905 7.50 -62.49 8.05
CA ASP A 905 6.49 -62.97 7.09
C ASP A 905 5.62 -64.11 7.65
N GLY A 906 6.19 -64.98 8.51
CA GLY A 906 5.57 -66.22 8.97
C GLY A 906 4.87 -66.17 10.33
N ILE A 907 3.82 -66.96 10.51
CA ILE A 907 3.11 -67.08 11.81
C ILE A 907 4.05 -67.53 12.96
N PRO A 908 4.96 -68.52 12.78
CA PRO A 908 5.86 -68.92 13.85
C PRO A 908 6.80 -67.81 14.32
N GLY A 909 7.35 -66.99 13.42
CA GLY A 909 8.21 -65.89 13.86
C GLY A 909 7.42 -64.69 14.38
N VAL A 910 6.19 -64.43 13.94
CA VAL A 910 5.31 -63.45 14.62
C VAL A 910 5.08 -63.86 16.08
N LYS A 911 4.80 -65.15 16.34
CA LYS A 911 4.69 -65.67 17.72
C LYS A 911 6.01 -65.52 18.50
N SER A 912 7.13 -65.79 17.84
CA SER A 912 8.48 -65.63 18.42
C SER A 912 8.79 -64.17 18.77
N ALA A 913 8.49 -63.23 17.89
CA ALA A 913 8.73 -61.81 18.09
C ALA A 913 7.84 -61.22 19.20
N LYS A 914 6.59 -61.69 19.29
CA LYS A 914 5.71 -61.36 20.43
C LYS A 914 6.22 -61.91 21.74
N ALA A 915 6.69 -63.16 21.77
CA ALA A 915 7.29 -63.76 22.96
C ALA A 915 8.60 -63.06 23.37
N PHE A 916 9.29 -62.45 22.41
CA PHE A 916 10.48 -61.61 22.65
C PHE A 916 10.12 -60.25 23.27
N GLY A 917 8.93 -59.73 22.99
CA GLY A 917 8.41 -58.48 23.57
C GLY A 917 8.53 -57.25 22.65
N ALA A 918 8.94 -57.44 21.40
CA ALA A 918 9.09 -56.38 20.41
C ALA A 918 7.79 -56.07 19.66
N HIS A 919 7.75 -54.89 19.02
CA HIS A 919 6.69 -54.56 18.06
C HIS A 919 6.94 -55.27 16.74
N VAL A 920 5.92 -55.95 16.20
CA VAL A 920 6.07 -56.82 15.03
C VAL A 920 5.46 -56.17 13.78
N ILE A 921 6.26 -56.00 12.74
CA ILE A 921 5.78 -55.70 11.39
C ILE A 921 5.65 -57.02 10.64
N TRP A 922 4.41 -57.45 10.45
CA TRP A 922 4.09 -58.70 9.78
C TRP A 922 3.78 -58.46 8.30
N VAL A 923 4.59 -59.03 7.41
CA VAL A 923 4.49 -58.90 5.95
C VAL A 923 4.34 -60.29 5.33
N PRO A 924 3.15 -60.91 5.41
CA PRO A 924 2.94 -62.22 4.80
C PRO A 924 2.92 -62.11 3.27
N HIS A 925 3.16 -63.25 2.61
CA HIS A 925 3.05 -63.34 1.16
C HIS A 925 1.63 -62.92 0.66
N PRO A 926 1.48 -62.20 -0.47
CA PRO A 926 0.20 -61.65 -0.92
C PRO A 926 -0.95 -62.67 -1.00
N GLU A 927 -0.67 -63.88 -1.48
CA GLU A 927 -1.67 -64.93 -1.61
C GLU A 927 -2.05 -65.60 -0.27
N ALA A 928 -1.25 -65.41 0.79
CA ALA A 928 -1.56 -65.91 2.13
C ALA A 928 -2.73 -65.14 2.77
N HIS A 929 -2.97 -63.89 2.38
CA HIS A 929 -4.05 -63.06 2.95
C HIS A 929 -5.44 -63.69 2.85
N ALA A 930 -5.68 -64.52 1.82
CA ALA A 930 -6.97 -65.19 1.64
C ALA A 930 -7.24 -66.33 2.64
N VAL A 931 -6.18 -66.85 3.29
CA VAL A 931 -6.24 -68.01 4.20
C VAL A 931 -5.77 -67.69 5.62
N LEU A 932 -5.33 -66.45 5.87
CA LEU A 932 -5.01 -65.97 7.22
C LEU A 932 -6.29 -65.89 8.05
N GLY A 933 -6.27 -66.51 9.24
CA GLY A 933 -7.36 -66.45 10.20
C GLY A 933 -7.46 -65.08 10.89
N ASP A 934 -7.83 -65.07 12.17
CA ASP A 934 -7.92 -63.85 12.96
C ASP A 934 -6.53 -63.23 13.20
N THR A 935 -6.14 -62.31 12.31
CA THR A 935 -4.85 -61.61 12.34
C THR A 935 -4.75 -60.61 13.49
N GLU A 936 -5.88 -60.03 13.93
CA GLU A 936 -5.92 -59.12 15.07
C GLU A 936 -5.66 -59.87 16.38
N ALA A 937 -6.26 -61.05 16.57
CA ALA A 937 -5.95 -61.92 17.71
C ALA A 937 -4.48 -62.37 17.73
N LEU A 938 -3.90 -62.62 16.55
CA LEU A 938 -2.49 -62.99 16.42
C LEU A 938 -1.54 -61.86 16.77
N LEU A 939 -1.85 -60.60 16.43
CA LEU A 939 -1.01 -59.44 16.76
C LEU A 939 -1.27 -58.91 18.18
N ALA A 940 -2.49 -59.02 18.70
CA ALA A 940 -2.92 -58.61 20.04
C ALA A 940 -2.45 -57.19 20.44
N GLY A 941 -2.52 -56.24 19.50
CA GLY A 941 -2.13 -54.84 19.72
C GLY A 941 -0.63 -54.55 19.77
N LYS A 942 0.26 -55.54 19.57
CA LYS A 942 1.73 -55.38 19.57
C LYS A 942 2.37 -55.60 18.20
N GLY A 943 1.70 -55.17 17.14
CA GLY A 943 2.21 -55.27 15.79
C GLY A 943 1.27 -54.71 14.73
N GLU A 944 1.76 -54.64 13.49
CA GLU A 944 1.03 -54.14 12.32
C GLU A 944 1.16 -55.14 11.17
N LEU A 945 0.04 -55.41 10.50
CA LEU A 945 0.00 -56.21 9.28
C LEU A 945 0.18 -55.30 8.06
N LEU A 946 1.20 -55.56 7.24
CA LEU A 946 1.44 -54.85 5.98
C LEU A 946 1.37 -55.82 4.80
N SER A 947 0.90 -55.34 3.65
CA SER A 947 0.90 -56.16 2.43
C SER A 947 2.24 -56.13 1.67
N SER A 948 3.16 -55.25 2.05
CA SER A 948 4.50 -55.07 1.46
C SER A 948 5.31 -54.11 2.34
N LEU A 949 6.64 -54.24 2.36
CA LEU A 949 7.54 -53.31 3.06
C LEU A 949 7.50 -51.89 2.48
N GLU A 950 7.06 -51.71 1.22
CA GLU A 950 6.87 -50.37 0.62
C GLU A 950 5.78 -49.54 1.31
N LYS A 951 4.84 -50.20 2.00
CA LYS A 951 3.75 -49.53 2.72
C LYS A 951 4.13 -49.16 4.16
N LEU A 952 5.36 -49.40 4.58
CA LEU A 952 5.83 -49.05 5.91
C LEU A 952 5.93 -47.53 6.09
N GLU A 953 5.12 -46.97 6.97
CA GLU A 953 5.21 -45.56 7.37
C GLU A 953 6.30 -45.38 8.43
N MET A 954 7.53 -45.10 8.00
CA MET A 954 8.70 -44.94 8.90
C MET A 954 8.46 -43.91 10.03
N SER A 955 7.75 -42.82 9.74
CA SER A 955 7.42 -41.77 10.72
C SER A 955 6.55 -42.25 11.88
N LYS A 956 5.74 -43.31 11.69
CA LYS A 956 4.91 -43.92 12.75
C LYS A 956 5.76 -44.54 13.87
N TYR A 957 7.01 -44.87 13.56
CA TYR A 957 7.93 -45.60 14.41
C TYR A 957 9.15 -44.77 14.82
N GLY A 958 9.16 -43.46 14.51
CA GLY A 958 10.31 -42.59 14.77
C GLY A 958 11.57 -42.96 13.97
N LEU A 959 11.41 -43.68 12.84
CA LEU A 959 12.49 -44.09 11.93
C LEU A 959 12.78 -43.04 10.85
#